data_AF-A0A5E7A5Y2-F1
#
_entry.id   AF-A0A5E7A5Y2-F1
#
_cell.length_a   1.000
_cell.length_b   1.000
_cell.length_c   1.000
_cell.angle_alpha   90.00
_cell.angle_beta   90.00
_cell.angle_gamma   90.00
#
_symmetry.space_group_name_H-M   'P 1'
#
loop_
_entity.id
_entity.type
_entity.pdbx_description
1 polymer ?
#
loop_
_entity_poly.entity_id
_entity_poly.type
_entity_poly.pdbx_seq_one_letter_code
_entity_poly.pdbx_strand_id
1 'polypeptide(L)'
;MAYNTGNPPGSTSPKDLIDNAEDLDFLMTGNGVSHPNRLGVPLKSWKGMEGQHDADQIRREEEFDAAQSERANEYAGDKLGRDTEFAEDQAERIAEFDVDQSLREVQFNTWLDLSGFENPALTYVDGSPLQVDRVTQTIVRSGILYTVKRPASFPFALTGTWATDTPKLVVRTDQPLRQDLADMIDPLNGVARIGVPGTGKMLDEILATKVFPGIRLGHATTSSKGIVSADYIVDRAADLANLFDMYPDVEIDTQIAINSRVTISKARAKVSCTPTGLLLAGPGMGQSYMLKVTGHHASLDRMNMDNPLMLKAVSGGTQGGITITADHCTVMNSEFHHMLNSVSTDATGEWYMPVYFNNVAYDCLGAGPGASDDGSTGFGENRGDAFNIWGSTGRILYNTAFCMDGQDARIAFHCEWLGTDFQTRPYNPKRDGYDYEMVGNKAFGNFRRHFAFERVNRGLMRGNISGGGATWWAIALTGCNDCLASDMTILYDRPITNTAGAQWSPERAAIGFGHNGTNTALRNIEVKFSADAAGRGLTSLITNLPAYGAVIDNVRIIKPVGQGNVGFILDKLPDAKVSNCHVVGASNGFSTFGAQDIWFKDNTATDLTGNAYNVTGGATSHARIEGGRVERAGRIVYATNLSSLSVRGVQSKGVTGNHIEQFGTSGAITIDGNHDEDGIGKLVGFGSPFTLAQVRNIGNNPGYVYNLKFQLACITNATSALNTSGKHTDKTVVADDGFAYISTGSSATAPWAKVSTLTTPA
;
A
#
# COMPACT_ATOMS: atom_id res chain seq x y z
N MET A 1 -21.21 -11.34 57.13
CA MET A 1 -20.62 -12.54 57.78
C MET A 1 -21.43 -12.95 58.99
N ALA A 2 -22.25 -13.96 58.79
CA ALA A 2 -23.18 -14.47 59.78
C ALA A 2 -22.52 -15.38 60.83
N TYR A 3 -21.38 -16.02 60.51
CA TYR A 3 -20.78 -17.03 61.39
C TYR A 3 -19.32 -16.80 61.79
N ASN A 4 -18.46 -16.35 60.88
CA ASN A 4 -17.05 -15.99 61.10
C ASN A 4 -16.30 -16.95 62.05
N THR A 5 -16.22 -18.22 61.67
CA THR A 5 -15.76 -19.28 62.58
C THR A 5 -14.26 -19.27 62.87
N GLY A 6 -13.46 -18.54 62.08
CA GLY A 6 -12.00 -18.52 62.17
C GLY A 6 -11.29 -19.77 61.61
N ASN A 7 -12.01 -20.72 61.02
CA ASN A 7 -11.40 -21.90 60.41
C ASN A 7 -10.53 -21.54 59.18
N PRO A 8 -9.41 -22.24 58.93
CA PRO A 8 -8.54 -21.94 57.80
C PRO A 8 -9.22 -22.17 56.42
N PRO A 9 -8.66 -21.62 55.32
CA PRO A 9 -9.10 -21.92 53.95
C PRO A 9 -9.14 -23.43 53.68
N GLY A 10 -10.13 -23.89 52.92
CA GLY A 10 -10.37 -25.33 52.67
C GLY A 10 -11.29 -26.02 53.69
N SER A 11 -11.83 -25.28 54.67
CA SER A 11 -12.86 -25.79 55.59
C SER A 11 -14.12 -26.23 54.83
N THR A 12 -14.62 -27.42 55.15
CA THR A 12 -15.89 -27.98 54.65
C THR A 12 -17.06 -27.73 55.60
N SER A 13 -16.85 -26.94 56.66
CA SER A 13 -17.91 -26.55 57.58
C SER A 13 -19.02 -25.80 56.84
N PRO A 14 -20.30 -26.19 56.98
CA PRO A 14 -21.41 -25.50 56.32
C PRO A 14 -21.48 -23.99 56.62
N LYS A 15 -21.05 -23.58 57.82
CA LYS A 15 -20.98 -22.17 58.22
C LYS A 15 -19.97 -21.37 57.40
N ASP A 16 -18.81 -21.97 57.11
CA ASP A 16 -17.76 -21.33 56.30
C ASP A 16 -18.14 -21.28 54.81
N LEU A 17 -18.89 -22.27 54.32
CA LEU A 17 -19.39 -22.28 52.95
C LEU A 17 -20.43 -21.17 52.71
N ILE A 18 -21.31 -20.92 53.68
CA ILE A 18 -22.29 -19.82 53.61
C ILE A 18 -21.57 -18.46 53.61
N ASP A 19 -20.64 -18.26 54.54
CA ASP A 19 -19.83 -17.04 54.62
C ASP A 19 -19.05 -16.82 53.30
N ASN A 20 -18.42 -17.85 52.71
CA ASN A 20 -17.75 -17.73 51.41
C ASN A 20 -18.70 -17.35 50.26
N ALA A 21 -19.95 -17.84 50.29
CA ALA A 21 -20.95 -17.50 49.27
C ALA A 21 -21.41 -16.05 49.38
N GLU A 22 -21.60 -15.54 50.61
CA GLU A 22 -21.88 -14.12 50.89
C GLU A 22 -20.72 -13.23 50.42
N ASP A 23 -19.47 -13.61 50.71
CA ASP A 23 -18.28 -12.90 50.24
C ASP A 23 -18.20 -12.83 48.71
N LEU A 24 -18.47 -13.95 48.03
CA LEU A 24 -18.42 -14.00 46.58
C LEU A 24 -19.48 -13.10 45.95
N ASP A 25 -20.69 -13.06 46.51
CA ASP A 25 -21.75 -12.17 46.04
C ASP A 25 -21.31 -10.70 46.16
N PHE A 26 -20.84 -10.27 47.33
CA PHE A 26 -20.33 -8.90 47.50
C PHE A 26 -19.12 -8.57 46.62
N LEU A 27 -18.24 -9.52 46.36
CA LEU A 27 -17.08 -9.31 45.48
C LEU A 27 -17.47 -9.21 44.01
N MET A 28 -18.53 -9.89 43.56
CA MET A 28 -18.94 -9.91 42.15
C MET A 28 -20.02 -8.88 41.82
N THR A 29 -20.98 -8.66 42.73
CA THR A 29 -22.18 -7.84 42.49
C THR A 29 -22.29 -6.63 43.41
N GLY A 30 -21.45 -6.55 44.45
CA GLY A 30 -21.47 -5.48 45.44
C GLY A 30 -21.01 -4.12 44.91
N ASN A 31 -21.52 -3.05 45.53
CA ASN A 31 -21.22 -1.67 45.13
C ASN A 31 -19.87 -1.15 45.63
N GLY A 32 -19.24 -1.81 46.60
CA GLY A 32 -17.94 -1.44 47.16
C GLY A 32 -16.78 -1.83 46.24
N VAL A 33 -15.67 -1.09 46.30
CA VAL A 33 -14.43 -1.40 45.55
C VAL A 33 -13.60 -2.53 46.19
N SER A 34 -13.94 -2.90 47.42
CA SER A 34 -13.38 -4.03 48.13
C SER A 34 -14.40 -4.57 49.13
N HIS A 35 -14.23 -5.83 49.52
CA HIS A 35 -15.02 -6.51 50.53
C HIS A 35 -14.12 -7.45 51.34
N PRO A 36 -14.19 -7.46 52.69
CA PRO A 36 -13.42 -8.39 53.50
C PRO A 36 -13.94 -9.81 53.34
N ASN A 37 -13.05 -10.77 53.15
CA ASN A 37 -13.42 -12.18 53.19
C ASN A 37 -13.77 -12.64 54.62
N ARG A 38 -14.17 -13.90 54.77
CA ARG A 38 -14.53 -14.51 56.06
C ARG A 38 -13.42 -14.56 57.12
N LEU A 39 -12.19 -14.23 56.77
CA LEU A 39 -11.06 -14.08 57.70
C LEU A 39 -10.74 -12.61 58.00
N GLY A 40 -11.57 -11.67 57.52
CA GLY A 40 -11.38 -10.24 57.66
C GLY A 40 -10.36 -9.63 56.69
N VAL A 41 -9.88 -10.39 55.69
CA VAL A 41 -8.88 -9.90 54.73
C VAL A 41 -9.58 -9.17 53.58
N PRO A 42 -9.28 -7.89 53.31
CA PRO A 42 -9.90 -7.15 52.23
C PRO A 42 -9.49 -7.73 50.87
N LEU A 43 -10.48 -8.13 50.07
CA LEU A 43 -10.32 -8.53 48.68
C LEU A 43 -10.92 -7.45 47.77
N LYS A 44 -10.32 -7.29 46.58
CA LYS A 44 -10.82 -6.34 45.58
C LYS A 44 -12.06 -6.93 44.89
N SER A 45 -13.12 -6.16 44.78
CA SER A 45 -14.33 -6.57 44.05
C SER A 45 -14.12 -6.42 42.53
N TRP A 46 -15.03 -6.98 41.74
CA TRP A 46 -15.06 -6.79 40.29
C TRP A 46 -15.07 -5.31 39.91
N LYS A 47 -15.95 -4.53 40.54
CA LYS A 47 -16.02 -3.07 40.37
C LYS A 47 -14.73 -2.35 40.76
N GLY A 48 -14.04 -2.81 41.81
CA GLY A 48 -12.73 -2.29 42.19
C GLY A 48 -11.63 -2.60 41.18
N MET A 49 -11.71 -3.75 40.50
CA MET A 49 -10.79 -4.12 39.41
C MET A 49 -11.07 -3.31 38.14
N GLU A 50 -12.34 -3.11 37.77
CA GLU A 50 -12.74 -2.24 36.65
C GLU A 50 -12.29 -0.80 36.88
N GLY A 51 -12.58 -0.24 38.06
CA GLY A 51 -12.17 1.14 38.38
C GLY A 51 -10.64 1.33 38.37
N GLN A 52 -9.87 0.33 38.80
CA GLN A 52 -8.41 0.39 38.68
C GLN A 52 -7.97 0.27 37.22
N HIS A 53 -8.57 -0.65 36.46
CA HIS A 53 -8.27 -0.79 35.03
C HIS A 53 -8.50 0.53 34.30
N ASP A 54 -9.62 1.19 34.54
CA ASP A 54 -9.96 2.48 33.91
C ASP A 54 -8.96 3.57 34.31
N ALA A 55 -8.58 3.64 35.60
CA ALA A 55 -7.55 4.56 36.07
C ALA A 55 -6.17 4.28 35.42
N ASP A 56 -5.82 3.01 35.23
CA ASP A 56 -4.58 2.62 34.53
C ASP A 56 -4.63 2.96 33.04
N GLN A 57 -5.79 2.89 32.38
CA GLN A 57 -5.96 3.32 31.00
C GLN A 57 -5.82 4.84 30.87
N ILE A 58 -6.47 5.61 31.74
CA ILE A 58 -6.37 7.08 31.78
C ILE A 58 -4.91 7.50 31.99
N ARG A 59 -4.21 6.91 32.95
CA ARG A 59 -2.79 7.22 33.18
C ARG A 59 -1.93 6.94 31.94
N ARG A 60 -2.15 5.81 31.25
CA ARG A 60 -1.41 5.48 30.03
C ARG A 60 -1.70 6.45 28.89
N GLU A 61 -2.94 6.94 28.79
CA GLU A 61 -3.34 7.96 27.81
C GLU A 61 -2.65 9.30 28.11
N GLU A 62 -2.64 9.73 29.38
CA GLU A 62 -1.92 10.94 29.82
C GLU A 62 -0.40 10.84 29.59
N GLU A 63 0.22 9.69 29.90
CA GLU A 63 1.64 9.44 29.65
C GLU A 63 1.97 9.46 28.15
N PHE A 64 1.08 8.91 27.31
CA PHE A 64 1.24 8.93 25.87
C PHE A 64 1.18 10.35 25.30
N ASP A 65 0.18 11.13 25.72
CA ASP A 65 -0.01 12.51 25.27
C ASP A 65 1.16 13.41 25.69
N ALA A 66 1.64 13.28 26.93
CA ALA A 66 2.82 13.98 27.41
C ALA A 66 4.05 13.65 26.54
N ALA A 67 4.28 12.37 26.24
CA ALA A 67 5.40 11.94 25.41
C ALA A 67 5.28 12.43 23.95
N GLN A 68 4.07 12.56 23.40
CA GLN A 68 3.86 13.18 22.08
C GLN A 68 4.20 14.67 22.11
N SER A 69 3.78 15.38 23.16
CA SER A 69 4.07 16.80 23.32
C SER A 69 5.57 17.08 23.50
N GLU A 70 6.28 16.24 24.25
CA GLU A 70 7.74 16.35 24.42
C GLU A 70 8.47 16.16 23.09
N ARG A 71 8.13 15.12 22.32
CA ARG A 71 8.73 14.90 20.98
C ARG A 71 8.45 16.05 20.01
N ALA A 72 7.25 16.62 20.05
CA ALA A 72 6.90 17.77 19.23
C ALA A 72 7.75 19.01 19.58
N ASN A 73 7.97 19.24 20.88
CA ASN A 73 8.80 20.34 21.37
C ASN A 73 10.29 20.14 21.03
N GLU A 74 10.81 18.91 21.18
CA GLU A 74 12.18 18.55 20.78
C GLU A 74 12.40 18.78 19.29
N TYR A 75 11.48 18.29 18.44
CA TYR A 75 11.56 18.50 16.99
C TYR A 75 11.51 19.99 16.61
N ALA A 76 10.66 20.78 17.27
CA ALA A 76 10.58 22.22 17.05
C ALA A 76 11.86 22.95 17.46
N GLY A 77 12.45 22.55 18.60
CA GLY A 77 13.73 23.07 19.08
C GLY A 77 14.88 22.74 18.13
N ASP A 78 14.98 21.50 17.69
CA ASP A 78 15.98 21.03 16.72
C ASP A 78 15.87 21.76 15.39
N LYS A 79 14.64 21.97 14.90
CA LYS A 79 14.40 22.74 13.68
C LYS A 79 14.88 24.18 13.85
N LEU A 80 14.53 24.84 14.94
CA LEU A 80 14.94 26.21 15.23
C LEU A 80 16.47 26.32 15.37
N GLY A 81 17.11 25.34 16.00
CA GLY A 81 18.57 25.26 16.14
C GLY A 81 19.27 25.19 14.79
N ARG A 82 18.85 24.27 13.92
CA ARG A 82 19.41 24.15 12.56
C ARG A 82 19.16 25.39 11.70
N ASP A 83 17.97 26.00 11.80
CA ASP A 83 17.66 27.23 11.07
C ASP A 83 18.54 28.40 11.54
N THR A 84 18.85 28.46 12.84
CA THR A 84 19.74 29.48 13.42
C THR A 84 21.20 29.26 13.00
N GLU A 85 21.70 28.01 13.13
CA GLU A 85 23.06 27.64 12.69
C GLU A 85 23.26 27.95 11.21
N PHE A 86 22.29 27.59 10.36
CA PHE A 86 22.35 27.91 8.93
C PHE A 86 22.38 29.42 8.67
N ALA A 87 21.59 30.21 9.40
CA ALA A 87 21.56 31.67 9.23
C ALA A 87 22.89 32.33 9.67
N GLU A 88 23.49 31.86 10.77
CA GLU A 88 24.80 32.30 11.25
C GLU A 88 25.91 31.95 10.24
N ASP A 89 25.91 30.72 9.72
CA ASP A 89 26.83 30.25 8.69
C ASP A 89 26.77 31.12 7.42
N GLN A 90 25.56 31.47 6.98
CA GLN A 90 25.38 32.34 5.81
C GLN A 90 25.88 33.76 6.09
N ALA A 91 25.61 34.30 7.27
CA ALA A 91 26.07 35.62 7.67
C ALA A 91 27.61 35.70 7.72
N GLU A 92 28.28 34.66 8.24
CA GLU A 92 29.74 34.58 8.29
C GLU A 92 30.35 34.51 6.89
N ARG A 93 29.82 33.66 6.00
CA ARG A 93 30.29 33.55 4.61
C ARG A 93 30.13 34.86 3.83
N ILE A 94 29.03 35.58 4.04
CA ILE A 94 28.81 36.89 3.42
C ILE A 94 29.83 37.91 3.95
N ALA A 95 30.06 37.96 5.26
CA ALA A 95 31.04 38.85 5.86
C ALA A 95 32.47 38.57 5.37
N GLU A 96 32.85 37.29 5.26
CA GLU A 96 34.16 36.88 4.71
C GLU A 96 34.28 37.34 3.26
N PHE A 97 33.27 37.07 2.42
CA PHE A 97 33.26 37.49 1.02
C PHE A 97 33.42 39.01 0.86
N ASP A 98 32.71 39.81 1.64
CA ASP A 98 32.75 41.26 1.58
C ASP A 98 34.13 41.81 1.98
N VAL A 99 34.74 41.25 3.03
CA VAL A 99 36.12 41.59 3.45
C VAL A 99 37.08 41.26 2.31
N ASP A 100 36.94 40.10 1.69
CA ASP A 100 37.78 39.63 0.60
C ASP A 100 37.67 40.51 -0.66
N GLN A 101 36.46 40.98 -0.99
CA GLN A 101 36.25 41.94 -2.08
C GLN A 101 36.93 43.28 -1.77
N SER A 102 36.76 43.81 -0.55
CA SER A 102 37.40 45.07 -0.14
C SER A 102 38.93 44.98 -0.20
N LEU A 103 39.50 43.82 0.20
CA LEU A 103 40.92 43.58 0.17
C LEU A 103 41.45 43.52 -1.27
N ARG A 104 40.71 42.86 -2.17
CA ARG A 104 41.03 42.81 -3.61
C ARG A 104 40.98 44.20 -4.24
N GLU A 105 40.00 45.02 -3.90
CA GLU A 105 39.90 46.40 -4.40
C GLU A 105 41.07 47.28 -3.91
N VAL A 106 41.43 47.19 -2.62
CA VAL A 106 42.59 47.90 -2.07
C VAL A 106 43.89 47.41 -2.72
N GLN A 107 44.07 46.10 -2.89
CA GLN A 107 45.24 45.53 -3.56
C GLN A 107 45.34 45.95 -5.03
N PHE A 108 44.20 46.01 -5.73
CA PHE A 108 44.13 46.45 -7.12
C PHE A 108 44.43 47.95 -7.27
N ASN A 109 43.88 48.78 -6.39
CA ASN A 109 44.15 50.22 -6.38
C ASN A 109 45.61 50.51 -5.98
N THR A 110 46.15 49.78 -5.00
CA THR A 110 47.58 49.85 -4.64
C THR A 110 48.48 49.42 -5.80
N TRP A 111 48.09 48.39 -6.55
CA TRP A 111 48.80 47.96 -7.75
C TRP A 111 48.70 49.01 -8.88
N LEU A 112 47.55 49.66 -9.07
CA LEU A 112 47.37 50.77 -10.02
C LEU A 112 48.25 51.97 -9.66
N ASP A 113 48.27 52.38 -8.39
CA ASP A 113 49.09 53.51 -7.91
C ASP A 113 50.60 53.21 -8.03
N LEU A 114 51.01 51.95 -7.90
CA LEU A 114 52.40 51.51 -8.08
C LEU A 114 52.79 51.18 -9.53
N SER A 115 51.82 51.08 -10.44
CA SER A 115 52.05 50.70 -11.85
C SER A 115 52.04 51.88 -12.82
N GLY A 116 51.80 53.10 -12.34
CA GLY A 116 51.82 54.32 -13.14
C GLY A 116 53.21 54.68 -13.66
N PHE A 117 53.31 54.93 -14.96
CA PHE A 117 54.45 55.59 -15.57
C PHE A 117 54.24 57.11 -15.58
N GLU A 118 55.24 57.88 -15.18
CA GLU A 118 55.17 59.34 -15.11
C GLU A 118 55.15 59.96 -16.52
N ASN A 119 54.17 60.86 -16.75
CA ASN A 119 54.12 61.75 -17.91
C ASN A 119 54.47 63.18 -17.49
N PRO A 120 55.11 63.98 -18.37
CA PRO A 120 55.52 63.64 -19.73
C PRO A 120 56.78 62.76 -19.77
N ALA A 121 56.87 61.89 -20.79
CA ALA A 121 58.06 61.07 -21.01
C ALA A 121 59.29 61.93 -21.31
N LEU A 122 60.44 61.53 -20.76
CA LEU A 122 61.74 62.13 -21.07
C LEU A 122 62.09 61.86 -22.53
N THR A 123 62.46 62.89 -23.29
CA THR A 123 62.83 62.70 -24.70
C THR A 123 64.29 62.26 -24.81
N TYR A 124 64.52 61.10 -25.40
CA TYR A 124 65.88 60.64 -25.71
C TYR A 124 66.38 61.35 -26.97
N VAL A 125 67.47 62.10 -26.84
CA VAL A 125 68.11 62.81 -27.95
C VAL A 125 69.47 62.19 -28.22
N ASP A 126 69.67 61.68 -29.43
CA ASP A 126 70.95 61.09 -29.82
C ASP A 126 72.08 62.14 -29.72
N GLY A 127 73.17 61.77 -29.04
CA GLY A 127 74.32 62.64 -28.77
C GLY A 127 74.23 63.48 -27.49
N SER A 128 73.13 63.42 -26.73
CA SER A 128 72.96 64.15 -25.47
C SER A 128 72.71 63.20 -24.28
N PRO A 129 73.45 63.31 -23.16
CA PRO A 129 73.16 62.53 -21.96
C PRO A 129 71.76 62.81 -21.41
N LEU A 130 71.10 61.77 -20.88
CA LEU A 130 69.77 61.88 -20.27
C LEU A 130 69.77 61.23 -18.89
N GLN A 131 69.40 61.98 -17.86
CA GLN A 131 69.24 61.47 -16.50
C GLN A 131 67.80 61.03 -16.26
N VAL A 132 67.63 59.82 -15.72
CA VAL A 132 66.34 59.25 -15.33
C VAL A 132 66.35 59.17 -13.81
N ASP A 133 65.55 59.98 -13.14
CA ASP A 133 65.61 60.18 -11.69
C ASP A 133 64.89 59.09 -10.90
N ARG A 134 63.87 58.47 -11.51
CA ARG A 134 62.99 57.51 -10.83
C ARG A 134 62.61 56.37 -11.76
N VAL A 135 62.36 55.21 -11.15
CA VAL A 135 62.00 53.97 -11.88
C VAL A 135 60.69 54.09 -12.67
N THR A 136 59.82 55.01 -12.26
CA THR A 136 58.50 55.31 -12.84
C THR A 136 58.58 56.23 -14.06
N GLN A 137 59.71 56.88 -14.34
CA GLN A 137 59.84 57.76 -15.51
C GLN A 137 60.02 56.96 -16.80
N THR A 138 59.29 57.38 -17.83
CA THR A 138 59.42 56.82 -19.18
C THR A 138 60.31 57.67 -20.06
N ILE A 139 60.94 57.03 -21.03
CA ILE A 139 61.83 57.64 -22.01
C ILE A 139 61.19 57.40 -23.40
N VAL A 140 60.99 58.45 -24.18
CA VAL A 140 60.49 58.33 -25.56
C VAL A 140 61.63 58.50 -26.56
N ARG A 141 61.70 57.60 -27.54
CA ARG A 141 62.57 57.71 -28.72
C ARG A 141 61.82 57.18 -29.93
N SER A 142 61.76 57.96 -31.02
CA SER A 142 61.07 57.57 -32.27
C SER A 142 59.63 57.05 -32.06
N GLY A 143 58.90 57.62 -31.10
CA GLY A 143 57.52 57.22 -30.76
C GLY A 143 57.40 55.98 -29.88
N ILE A 144 58.52 55.33 -29.53
CA ILE A 144 58.54 54.15 -28.67
C ILE A 144 58.90 54.57 -27.24
N LEU A 145 58.09 54.15 -26.27
CA LEU A 145 58.31 54.34 -24.84
C LEU A 145 59.19 53.23 -24.26
N TYR A 146 60.14 53.63 -23.43
CA TYR A 146 61.08 52.78 -22.73
C TYR A 146 61.14 53.13 -21.24
N THR A 147 61.64 52.21 -20.43
CA THR A 147 62.08 52.44 -19.04
C THR A 147 63.47 51.87 -18.88
N VAL A 148 64.21 52.29 -17.86
CA VAL A 148 65.50 51.69 -17.51
C VAL A 148 65.28 50.23 -17.07
N LYS A 149 66.08 49.32 -17.63
CA LYS A 149 66.08 47.89 -17.35
C LYS A 149 66.52 47.66 -15.91
N ARG A 150 65.72 46.87 -15.18
CA ARG A 150 65.99 46.53 -13.77
C ARG A 150 66.81 45.23 -13.67
N PRO A 151 67.63 45.07 -12.62
CA PRO A 151 67.86 46.02 -11.52
C PRO A 151 68.77 47.19 -11.94
N ALA A 152 68.42 48.41 -11.52
CA ALA A 152 69.23 49.62 -11.71
C ALA A 152 69.00 50.56 -10.51
N SER A 153 70.05 51.28 -10.11
CA SER A 153 69.97 52.32 -9.08
C SER A 153 69.64 53.66 -9.74
N PHE A 154 68.73 54.43 -9.14
CA PHE A 154 68.31 55.74 -9.64
C PHE A 154 68.86 56.86 -8.74
N PRO A 155 69.24 58.03 -9.28
CA PRO A 155 69.14 58.44 -10.68
C PRO A 155 70.08 57.66 -11.62
N PHE A 156 69.59 57.30 -12.81
CA PHE A 156 70.30 56.49 -13.82
C PHE A 156 70.62 57.35 -15.04
N ALA A 157 71.90 57.39 -15.43
CA ALA A 157 72.35 58.19 -16.56
C ALA A 157 72.45 57.36 -17.86
N LEU A 158 71.80 57.85 -18.90
CA LEU A 158 71.99 57.42 -20.27
C LEU A 158 73.00 58.34 -20.94
N THR A 159 73.88 57.74 -21.73
CA THR A 159 75.02 58.42 -22.37
C THR A 159 74.61 59.28 -23.56
N GLY A 160 73.42 59.05 -24.14
CA GLY A 160 73.00 59.66 -25.40
C GLY A 160 73.44 58.89 -26.64
N THR A 161 74.17 57.78 -26.47
CA THR A 161 74.58 56.88 -27.57
C THR A 161 73.67 55.65 -27.61
N TRP A 162 72.76 55.58 -28.58
CA TRP A 162 71.71 54.56 -28.59
C TRP A 162 72.21 53.11 -28.53
N ALA A 163 73.26 52.78 -29.31
CA ALA A 163 73.82 51.43 -29.31
C ALA A 163 74.34 50.99 -27.93
N THR A 164 74.78 51.96 -27.12
CA THR A 164 75.28 51.74 -25.75
C THR A 164 74.14 51.71 -24.73
N ASP A 165 73.07 52.46 -24.96
CA ASP A 165 71.99 52.65 -24.00
C ASP A 165 70.79 51.72 -24.21
N THR A 166 70.50 51.29 -25.44
CA THR A 166 69.38 50.38 -25.74
C THR A 166 69.38 49.06 -24.96
N PRO A 167 70.52 48.40 -24.64
CA PRO A 167 70.50 47.16 -23.85
C PRO A 167 70.12 47.40 -22.38
N LYS A 168 70.24 48.66 -21.92
CA LYS A 168 69.88 49.13 -20.58
C LYS A 168 68.42 49.59 -20.49
N LEU A 169 67.66 49.47 -21.57
CA LEU A 169 66.26 49.92 -21.64
C LEU A 169 65.32 48.74 -21.90
N VAL A 170 64.08 48.86 -21.44
CA VAL A 170 62.99 47.92 -21.68
C VAL A 170 61.82 48.68 -22.29
N VAL A 171 61.31 48.18 -23.41
CA VAL A 171 60.15 48.73 -24.12
C VAL A 171 58.90 48.68 -23.22
N ARG A 172 58.09 49.75 -23.24
CA ARG A 172 56.83 49.91 -22.48
C ARG A 172 55.63 50.28 -23.34
N THR A 173 55.82 50.43 -24.63
CA THR A 173 54.74 50.60 -25.61
C THR A 173 54.37 49.25 -26.23
N ASP A 174 53.07 49.08 -26.51
CA ASP A 174 52.47 47.88 -27.09
C ASP A 174 52.60 47.82 -28.63
N GLN A 175 53.24 48.81 -29.27
CA GLN A 175 53.32 48.86 -30.73
C GLN A 175 54.12 47.71 -31.39
N PRO A 176 55.28 47.26 -30.86
CA PRO A 176 55.97 46.07 -31.37
C PRO A 176 55.24 44.76 -31.00
N LEU A 177 54.64 44.69 -29.81
CA LEU A 177 53.91 43.51 -29.32
C LEU A 177 52.62 43.26 -30.11
N ARG A 178 51.90 44.31 -30.52
CA ARG A 178 50.75 44.20 -31.45
C ARG A 178 51.16 43.68 -32.82
N GLN A 179 52.34 44.03 -33.30
CA GLN A 179 52.87 43.53 -34.57
C GLN A 179 53.17 42.03 -34.49
N ASP A 180 53.77 41.58 -33.39
CA ASP A 180 54.10 40.17 -33.13
C ASP A 180 52.84 39.30 -32.83
N LEU A 181 51.81 39.88 -32.21
CA LEU A 181 50.54 39.18 -31.93
C LEU A 181 49.61 39.10 -33.16
N ALA A 182 49.77 39.99 -34.13
CA ALA A 182 49.01 40.00 -35.39
C ALA A 182 49.67 39.16 -36.50
N ASP A 183 50.84 38.58 -36.26
CA ASP A 183 51.56 37.76 -37.24
C ASP A 183 50.87 36.41 -37.44
N MET A 184 50.29 36.22 -38.64
CA MET A 184 49.56 34.99 -39.02
C MET A 184 50.45 33.97 -39.75
N ILE A 185 51.75 34.26 -39.93
CA ILE A 185 52.64 33.47 -40.80
C ILE A 185 53.66 32.65 -40.00
N ASP A 186 54.15 33.16 -38.86
CA ASP A 186 55.10 32.44 -38.00
C ASP A 186 54.39 31.62 -36.90
N PRO A 187 54.47 30.27 -36.91
CA PRO A 187 53.81 29.41 -35.92
C PRO A 187 54.35 29.55 -34.48
N LEU A 188 55.43 30.32 -34.24
CA LEU A 188 55.97 30.62 -32.91
C LEU A 188 55.43 31.92 -32.28
N ASN A 189 54.57 32.66 -33.00
CA ASN A 189 53.95 33.90 -32.57
C ASN A 189 52.40 33.83 -32.60
N GLY A 190 51.72 34.75 -31.91
CA GLY A 190 50.25 34.77 -31.80
C GLY A 190 49.63 33.67 -30.92
N VAL A 191 48.55 33.05 -31.40
CA VAL A 191 47.65 32.15 -30.66
C VAL A 191 48.32 30.92 -30.02
N ALA A 192 49.48 30.49 -30.55
CA ALA A 192 50.23 29.35 -30.02
C ALA A 192 50.92 29.63 -28.66
N ARG A 193 50.97 30.89 -28.20
CA ARG A 193 51.54 31.25 -26.89
C ARG A 193 50.54 31.18 -25.73
N ILE A 194 49.26 30.88 -26.00
CA ILE A 194 48.25 30.68 -24.95
C ILE A 194 48.28 29.22 -24.52
N GLY A 195 49.27 28.86 -23.71
CA GLY A 195 49.39 27.56 -23.04
C GLY A 195 49.79 27.76 -21.57
N VAL A 196 49.25 26.93 -20.68
CA VAL A 196 49.59 26.99 -19.24
C VAL A 196 51.07 26.64 -19.04
N PRO A 197 51.87 27.46 -18.31
CA PRO A 197 53.31 27.26 -18.23
C PRO A 197 53.71 25.88 -17.68
N GLY A 198 54.61 25.20 -18.38
CA GLY A 198 55.39 24.08 -17.83
C GLY A 198 54.96 22.65 -18.22
N THR A 199 53.94 22.46 -19.07
CA THR A 199 53.49 21.09 -19.42
C THR A 199 53.48 20.75 -20.90
N GLY A 200 53.46 21.73 -21.81
CA GLY A 200 53.44 21.46 -23.26
C GLY A 200 52.22 20.68 -23.76
N LYS A 201 51.14 20.61 -22.96
CA LYS A 201 49.92 19.88 -23.27
C LYS A 201 48.78 20.83 -23.64
N MET A 202 47.93 20.42 -24.57
CA MET A 202 46.69 21.15 -24.89
C MET A 202 45.65 20.97 -23.77
N LEU A 203 44.71 21.92 -23.64
CA LEU A 203 43.64 21.88 -22.63
C LEU A 203 42.87 20.55 -22.65
N ASP A 204 42.64 20.02 -23.85
CA ASP A 204 41.93 18.76 -24.08
C ASP A 204 42.70 17.53 -23.53
N GLU A 205 44.03 17.57 -23.49
CA GLU A 205 44.88 16.48 -22.99
C GLU A 205 44.97 16.44 -21.46
N ILE A 206 44.76 17.59 -20.81
CA ILE A 206 44.73 17.72 -19.34
C ILE A 206 43.38 17.23 -18.81
N LEU A 207 42.28 17.54 -19.51
CA LEU A 207 40.94 17.08 -19.18
C LEU A 207 40.79 15.55 -19.26
N ALA A 208 41.60 14.89 -20.08
CA ALA A 208 41.64 13.43 -20.19
C ALA A 208 42.46 12.71 -19.09
N THR A 209 43.30 13.42 -18.32
CA THR A 209 44.31 12.78 -17.46
C THR A 209 44.25 13.13 -15.97
N LYS A 210 43.41 14.09 -15.54
CA LYS A 210 43.23 14.40 -14.11
C LYS A 210 41.85 13.98 -13.62
N VAL A 211 41.82 13.03 -12.68
CA VAL A 211 40.66 12.82 -11.80
C VAL A 211 40.58 14.04 -10.88
N PHE A 212 39.62 14.92 -11.15
CA PHE A 212 39.30 16.03 -10.25
C PHE A 212 38.56 15.45 -9.03
N PRO A 213 39.04 15.67 -7.79
CA PRO A 213 38.34 15.22 -6.58
C PRO A 213 37.04 16.03 -6.46
N GLY A 214 35.94 15.44 -6.94
CA GLY A 214 34.64 16.08 -7.16
C GLY A 214 33.91 15.51 -8.38
N ILE A 215 34.65 14.96 -9.35
CA ILE A 215 34.08 14.21 -10.49
C ILE A 215 33.92 12.75 -10.07
N ARG A 216 32.66 12.32 -9.88
CA ARG A 216 32.33 10.89 -9.82
C ARG A 216 32.53 10.29 -11.21
N LEU A 217 33.60 9.51 -11.40
CA LEU A 217 33.80 8.72 -12.61
C LEU A 217 32.59 7.79 -12.80
N GLY A 218 31.87 7.93 -13.91
CA GLY A 218 30.67 7.14 -14.20
C GLY A 218 29.34 7.80 -13.81
N HIS A 219 29.36 9.04 -13.32
CA HIS A 219 28.16 9.86 -13.08
C HIS A 219 28.03 10.98 -14.11
N ALA A 220 26.81 11.29 -14.55
CA ALA A 220 26.52 12.49 -15.33
C ALA A 220 25.15 13.06 -14.99
N THR A 221 25.01 14.38 -15.08
CA THR A 221 23.71 15.05 -15.00
C THR A 221 23.27 15.58 -16.36
N THR A 222 21.97 15.75 -16.56
CA THR A 222 21.44 16.27 -17.82
C THR A 222 21.90 17.70 -18.11
N SER A 223 21.97 18.56 -17.10
CA SER A 223 22.49 19.93 -17.21
C SER A 223 23.99 19.96 -17.55
N SER A 224 24.79 19.05 -16.97
CA SER A 224 26.22 18.93 -17.26
C SER A 224 26.51 18.58 -18.74
N LYS A 225 25.50 18.06 -19.45
CA LYS A 225 25.55 17.72 -20.88
C LYS A 225 24.70 18.63 -21.76
N GLY A 226 24.10 19.69 -21.20
CA GLY A 226 23.25 20.62 -21.95
C GLY A 226 21.96 19.99 -22.48
N ILE A 227 21.52 18.87 -21.90
CA ILE A 227 20.29 18.18 -22.30
C ILE A 227 19.14 18.84 -21.56
N VAL A 228 18.27 19.55 -22.28
CA VAL A 228 17.09 20.23 -21.73
C VAL A 228 16.06 20.45 -22.83
N SER A 229 14.78 20.34 -22.49
CA SER A 229 13.64 20.58 -23.39
C SER A 229 12.90 21.83 -22.95
N ALA A 230 12.60 22.72 -23.92
CA ALA A 230 11.83 23.92 -23.64
C ALA A 230 10.37 23.61 -23.26
N ASP A 231 9.82 22.53 -23.83
CA ASP A 231 8.44 22.06 -23.64
C ASP A 231 8.35 20.55 -23.90
N TYR A 232 7.11 20.01 -23.94
CA TYR A 232 6.82 18.59 -24.22
C TYR A 232 6.97 18.19 -25.71
N ILE A 233 7.31 19.11 -26.61
CA ILE A 233 7.43 18.87 -28.06
C ILE A 233 8.89 18.66 -28.46
N VAL A 234 9.81 19.38 -27.81
CA VAL A 234 11.26 19.31 -28.09
C VAL A 234 11.84 17.97 -27.63
N ASP A 235 11.91 17.00 -28.53
CA ASP A 235 12.40 15.65 -28.26
C ASP A 235 13.89 15.59 -27.91
N ARG A 236 14.22 14.86 -26.84
CA ARG A 236 15.57 14.57 -26.37
C ARG A 236 15.80 13.09 -26.08
N ALA A 237 14.97 12.21 -26.63
CA ALA A 237 15.08 10.77 -26.44
C ALA A 237 16.47 10.23 -26.82
N ALA A 238 17.02 10.66 -27.96
CA ALA A 238 18.35 10.23 -28.41
C ALA A 238 19.47 10.73 -27.48
N ASP A 239 19.39 11.98 -27.02
CA ASP A 239 20.37 12.54 -26.09
C ASP A 239 20.37 11.82 -24.74
N LEU A 240 19.18 11.53 -24.22
CA LEU A 240 19.02 10.79 -22.96
C LEU A 240 19.48 9.32 -23.10
N ALA A 241 19.19 8.67 -24.23
CA ALA A 241 19.67 7.32 -24.51
C ALA A 241 21.22 7.27 -24.53
N ASN A 242 21.84 8.21 -25.24
CA ASN A 242 23.31 8.34 -25.26
C ASN A 242 23.88 8.55 -23.86
N LEU A 243 23.18 9.31 -22.99
CA LEU A 243 23.60 9.53 -21.61
C LEU A 243 23.62 8.21 -20.81
N PHE A 244 22.55 7.41 -20.87
CA PHE A 244 22.49 6.11 -20.21
C PHE A 244 23.49 5.09 -20.75
N ASP A 245 23.80 5.15 -22.05
CA ASP A 245 24.80 4.28 -22.67
C ASP A 245 26.23 4.65 -22.27
N MET A 246 26.50 5.92 -21.97
CA MET A 246 27.82 6.37 -21.51
C MET A 246 28.01 6.18 -20.01
N TYR A 247 26.99 6.44 -19.19
CA TYR A 247 27.15 6.55 -17.74
C TYR A 247 26.26 5.57 -16.98
N PRO A 248 26.82 4.78 -16.04
CA PRO A 248 26.03 3.91 -15.17
C PRO A 248 25.25 4.67 -14.08
N ASP A 249 25.61 5.90 -13.75
CA ASP A 249 24.93 6.74 -12.76
C ASP A 249 24.47 8.04 -13.45
N VAL A 250 23.16 8.25 -13.55
CA VAL A 250 22.58 9.39 -14.28
C VAL A 250 21.57 10.12 -13.40
N GLU A 251 21.79 11.42 -13.23
CA GLU A 251 20.86 12.30 -12.53
C GLU A 251 20.16 13.24 -13.54
N ILE A 252 18.84 13.15 -13.62
CA ILE A 252 18.00 14.03 -14.41
C ILE A 252 17.71 15.26 -13.55
N ASP A 253 18.30 16.39 -13.91
CA ASP A 253 18.23 17.66 -13.17
C ASP A 253 17.60 18.79 -14.00
N THR A 254 17.09 18.47 -15.17
CA THR A 254 16.40 19.39 -16.10
C THR A 254 15.07 18.78 -16.57
N GLN A 255 14.24 19.62 -17.18
CA GLN A 255 13.06 19.16 -17.91
C GLN A 255 13.47 18.52 -19.25
N ILE A 256 13.00 17.31 -19.51
CA ILE A 256 13.30 16.53 -20.72
C ILE A 256 12.02 15.95 -21.28
N ALA A 257 11.70 16.26 -22.54
CA ALA A 257 10.64 15.59 -23.27
C ALA A 257 11.20 14.50 -24.18
N ILE A 258 10.50 13.37 -24.25
CA ILE A 258 10.87 12.26 -25.14
C ILE A 258 9.69 11.86 -26.03
N ASN A 259 9.95 11.65 -27.32
CA ASN A 259 8.96 11.16 -28.30
C ASN A 259 9.15 9.69 -28.67
N SER A 260 10.14 9.03 -28.08
CA SER A 260 10.37 7.59 -28.22
C SER A 260 10.92 7.01 -26.93
N ARG A 261 10.66 5.71 -26.73
CA ARG A 261 11.11 4.95 -25.57
C ARG A 261 12.63 4.97 -25.44
N VAL A 262 13.13 5.30 -24.26
CA VAL A 262 14.55 5.26 -23.93
C VAL A 262 14.87 4.00 -23.11
N THR A 263 15.96 3.30 -23.45
CA THR A 263 16.33 2.04 -22.79
C THR A 263 17.51 2.24 -21.83
N ILE A 264 17.37 1.74 -20.61
CA ILE A 264 18.45 1.65 -19.60
C ILE A 264 19.02 0.23 -19.66
N SER A 265 20.13 0.10 -20.38
CA SER A 265 20.70 -1.20 -20.77
C SER A 265 21.77 -1.72 -19.81
N LYS A 266 22.47 -0.83 -19.10
CA LYS A 266 23.57 -1.19 -18.19
C LYS A 266 23.06 -1.89 -16.94
N ALA A 267 23.69 -3.01 -16.59
CA ALA A 267 23.47 -3.63 -15.29
C ALA A 267 23.94 -2.70 -14.16
N ARG A 268 23.22 -2.70 -13.03
CA ARG A 268 23.47 -1.85 -11.86
C ARG A 268 23.42 -0.35 -12.16
N ALA A 269 22.72 0.04 -13.22
CA ALA A 269 22.48 1.45 -13.51
C ALA A 269 21.72 2.12 -12.36
N LYS A 270 22.09 3.35 -12.04
CA LYS A 270 21.39 4.22 -11.10
C LYS A 270 20.86 5.40 -11.87
N VAL A 271 19.56 5.63 -11.78
CA VAL A 271 18.92 6.79 -12.38
C VAL A 271 18.10 7.49 -11.32
N SER A 272 18.20 8.81 -11.24
CA SER A 272 17.37 9.59 -10.32
C SER A 272 17.02 10.95 -10.88
N CYS A 273 15.98 11.60 -10.34
CA CYS A 273 15.76 13.02 -10.57
C CYS A 273 16.15 13.88 -9.36
N THR A 274 16.57 15.11 -9.64
CA THR A 274 16.55 16.21 -8.65
C THR A 274 15.14 16.83 -8.61
N PRO A 275 14.84 17.74 -7.67
CA PRO A 275 13.57 18.46 -7.65
C PRO A 275 13.25 19.26 -8.93
N THR A 276 14.26 19.62 -9.73
CA THR A 276 14.09 20.31 -11.03
C THR A 276 14.07 19.36 -12.22
N GLY A 277 14.38 18.08 -12.00
CA GLY A 277 14.31 17.04 -13.02
C GLY A 277 12.87 16.63 -13.29
N LEU A 278 12.48 16.62 -14.57
CA LEU A 278 11.14 16.21 -14.99
C LEU A 278 11.24 15.52 -16.35
N LEU A 279 10.75 14.28 -16.44
CA LEU A 279 10.64 13.57 -17.72
C LEU A 279 9.19 13.67 -18.25
N LEU A 280 9.03 14.21 -19.45
CA LEU A 280 7.74 14.45 -20.10
C LEU A 280 7.52 13.49 -21.27
N ALA A 281 6.33 12.90 -21.32
CA ALA A 281 5.89 12.15 -22.49
C ALA A 281 5.45 13.13 -23.59
N GLY A 282 6.21 13.20 -24.68
CA GLY A 282 5.84 13.99 -25.85
C GLY A 282 4.90 13.23 -26.80
N PRO A 283 4.47 13.84 -27.93
CA PRO A 283 3.41 13.31 -28.80
C PRO A 283 3.60 11.88 -29.32
N GLY A 284 4.84 11.37 -29.40
CA GLY A 284 5.13 10.01 -29.88
C GLY A 284 4.88 8.88 -28.87
N MET A 285 4.56 9.21 -27.62
CA MET A 285 4.60 8.23 -26.52
C MET A 285 3.29 7.46 -26.27
N GLY A 286 2.24 7.67 -27.07
CA GLY A 286 0.91 7.11 -26.77
C GLY A 286 0.79 5.58 -26.82
N GLN A 287 1.83 4.87 -27.27
CA GLN A 287 1.87 3.41 -27.42
C GLN A 287 3.13 2.80 -26.77
N SER A 288 3.84 3.55 -25.92
CA SER A 288 5.09 3.09 -25.30
C SER A 288 5.29 3.60 -23.88
N TYR A 289 5.97 2.79 -23.08
CA TYR A 289 6.58 3.26 -21.85
C TYR A 289 7.72 4.24 -22.16
N MET A 290 7.86 5.28 -21.34
CA MET A 290 8.91 6.29 -21.44
C MET A 290 10.30 5.67 -21.27
N LEU A 291 10.47 4.89 -20.21
CA LEU A 291 11.71 4.18 -19.91
C LEU A 291 11.51 2.67 -19.96
N LYS A 292 12.47 1.96 -20.56
CA LYS A 292 12.57 0.50 -20.49
C LYS A 292 13.87 0.07 -19.82
N VAL A 293 13.78 -0.74 -18.78
CA VAL A 293 14.93 -1.26 -18.05
C VAL A 293 15.25 -2.67 -18.54
N THR A 294 16.42 -2.86 -19.14
CA THR A 294 16.93 -4.20 -19.53
C THR A 294 18.18 -4.58 -18.76
N GLY A 295 18.81 -3.63 -18.05
CA GLY A 295 19.96 -3.90 -17.19
C GLY A 295 19.56 -4.49 -15.84
N HIS A 296 20.06 -5.69 -15.52
CA HIS A 296 19.83 -6.31 -14.20
C HIS A 296 20.34 -5.44 -13.06
N HIS A 297 19.67 -5.48 -11.91
CA HIS A 297 20.04 -4.71 -10.71
C HIS A 297 19.98 -3.19 -10.87
N ALA A 298 19.30 -2.68 -11.90
CA ALA A 298 19.13 -1.24 -12.05
C ALA A 298 18.21 -0.67 -10.96
N SER A 299 18.48 0.56 -10.55
CA SER A 299 17.73 1.28 -9.53
C SER A 299 17.31 2.64 -10.08
N LEU A 300 16.02 2.90 -10.02
CA LEU A 300 15.42 4.20 -10.36
C LEU A 300 14.86 4.79 -9.07
N ASP A 301 15.35 5.97 -8.68
CA ASP A 301 15.03 6.61 -7.41
C ASP A 301 14.58 8.06 -7.62
N ARG A 302 13.53 8.51 -6.94
CA ARG A 302 13.05 9.90 -7.05
C ARG A 302 12.76 10.32 -8.48
N MET A 303 12.26 9.41 -9.32
CA MET A 303 11.85 9.77 -10.68
C MET A 303 10.65 10.71 -10.61
N ASN A 304 10.63 11.74 -11.45
CA ASN A 304 9.49 12.64 -11.62
C ASN A 304 9.09 12.62 -13.09
N MET A 305 7.93 12.04 -13.38
CA MET A 305 7.49 11.74 -14.74
C MET A 305 6.06 12.20 -14.96
N ASP A 306 5.78 12.84 -16.09
CA ASP A 306 4.43 13.27 -16.46
C ASP A 306 4.11 12.94 -17.91
N ASN A 307 2.85 12.61 -18.14
CA ASN A 307 2.23 12.45 -19.45
C ASN A 307 1.26 13.63 -19.68
N PRO A 308 1.78 14.83 -19.99
CA PRO A 308 0.98 16.07 -20.00
C PRO A 308 -0.09 16.07 -21.10
N LEU A 309 0.07 15.22 -22.11
CA LEU A 309 -0.87 15.06 -23.21
C LEU A 309 -1.95 14.00 -22.93
N MET A 310 -1.96 13.40 -21.73
CA MET A 310 -2.86 12.32 -21.31
C MET A 310 -2.96 11.19 -22.35
N LEU A 311 -1.82 10.87 -22.98
CA LEU A 311 -1.75 9.88 -24.03
C LEU A 311 -2.14 8.51 -23.48
N LYS A 312 -3.03 7.82 -24.19
CA LYS A 312 -3.48 6.47 -23.83
C LYS A 312 -3.81 5.63 -25.06
N ALA A 313 -3.54 4.33 -24.96
CA ALA A 313 -3.82 3.34 -25.99
C ALA A 313 -4.97 2.43 -25.55
N VAL A 314 -5.97 2.25 -26.42
CA VAL A 314 -7.05 1.26 -26.23
C VAL A 314 -6.68 -0.13 -26.76
N SER A 315 -5.69 -0.19 -27.66
CA SER A 315 -5.18 -1.41 -28.29
C SER A 315 -3.74 -1.20 -28.75
N GLY A 316 -3.00 -2.29 -28.98
CA GLY A 316 -1.60 -2.24 -29.41
C GLY A 316 -0.64 -2.19 -28.21
N GLY A 317 0.37 -1.32 -28.28
CA GLY A 317 1.25 -1.03 -27.16
C GLY A 317 0.52 -0.37 -25.99
N THR A 318 1.30 0.01 -24.98
CA THR A 318 0.80 0.61 -23.74
C THR A 318 1.64 1.83 -23.43
N GLN A 319 0.99 2.98 -23.23
CA GLN A 319 1.64 4.16 -22.68
C GLN A 319 1.97 3.91 -21.21
N GLY A 320 3.11 4.39 -20.76
CA GLY A 320 3.42 4.38 -19.34
C GLY A 320 4.73 5.05 -18.95
N GLY A 321 5.04 5.05 -17.66
CA GLY A 321 6.29 5.58 -17.13
C GLY A 321 7.45 4.63 -17.37
N ILE A 322 7.52 3.55 -16.60
CA ILE A 322 8.65 2.61 -16.60
C ILE A 322 8.17 1.19 -16.89
N THR A 323 8.84 0.50 -17.81
CA THR A 323 8.71 -0.96 -17.98
C THR A 323 10.03 -1.67 -17.67
N ILE A 324 9.96 -2.83 -17.02
CA ILE A 324 11.12 -3.61 -16.58
C ILE A 324 11.11 -4.97 -17.28
N THR A 325 12.21 -5.28 -17.95
CA THR A 325 12.50 -6.60 -18.54
C THR A 325 13.87 -7.09 -18.04
N ALA A 326 14.07 -7.04 -16.72
CA ALA A 326 15.34 -7.40 -16.09
C ALA A 326 15.15 -7.77 -14.61
N ASP A 327 16.04 -8.62 -14.10
CA ASP A 327 15.99 -9.09 -12.70
C ASP A 327 16.53 -8.07 -11.69
N HIS A 328 16.02 -8.14 -10.46
CA HIS A 328 16.46 -7.40 -9.26
C HIS A 328 16.43 -5.88 -9.43
N CYS A 329 15.52 -5.36 -10.24
CA CYS A 329 15.39 -3.93 -10.45
C CYS A 329 14.53 -3.29 -9.37
N THR A 330 14.85 -2.05 -8.98
CA THR A 330 14.08 -1.30 -7.98
C THR A 330 13.61 0.03 -8.58
N VAL A 331 12.35 0.38 -8.33
CA VAL A 331 11.79 1.72 -8.58
C VAL A 331 11.27 2.25 -7.24
N MET A 332 11.82 3.37 -6.78
CA MET A 332 11.48 3.90 -5.46
C MET A 332 11.37 5.41 -5.38
N ASN A 333 10.61 5.87 -4.39
CA ASN A 333 10.44 7.30 -4.05
C ASN A 333 10.01 8.16 -5.24
N SER A 334 9.35 7.58 -6.24
CA SER A 334 9.09 8.22 -7.54
C SER A 334 7.63 8.65 -7.69
N GLU A 335 7.41 9.69 -8.48
CA GLU A 335 6.11 10.26 -8.80
C GLU A 335 5.80 10.13 -10.30
N PHE A 336 4.58 9.68 -10.59
CA PHE A 336 4.10 9.43 -11.95
C PHE A 336 2.75 10.13 -12.14
N HIS A 337 2.69 11.08 -13.06
CA HIS A 337 1.49 11.88 -13.33
C HIS A 337 0.85 11.48 -14.67
N HIS A 338 -0.48 11.33 -14.67
CA HIS A 338 -1.29 11.08 -15.88
C HIS A 338 -0.87 9.84 -16.69
N MET A 339 -0.24 8.86 -16.05
CA MET A 339 0.17 7.64 -16.72
C MET A 339 -1.02 6.70 -16.92
N LEU A 340 -1.10 6.05 -18.08
CA LEU A 340 -1.95 4.88 -18.25
C LEU A 340 -1.41 3.72 -17.42
N ASN A 341 -0.10 3.45 -17.50
CA ASN A 341 0.57 2.51 -16.61
C ASN A 341 1.82 3.16 -15.99
N SER A 342 1.92 3.24 -14.67
CA SER A 342 3.05 3.96 -14.03
C SER A 342 4.33 3.13 -14.04
N VAL A 343 4.29 1.95 -13.42
CA VAL A 343 5.43 1.01 -13.39
C VAL A 343 4.95 -0.40 -13.67
N SER A 344 5.61 -1.08 -14.59
CA SER A 344 5.24 -2.41 -15.04
C SER A 344 6.47 -3.31 -15.19
N THR A 345 6.40 -4.51 -14.63
CA THR A 345 7.29 -5.60 -15.05
C THR A 345 6.63 -6.26 -16.26
N ASP A 346 7.34 -6.37 -17.37
CA ASP A 346 6.72 -6.73 -18.64
C ASP A 346 6.21 -8.19 -18.64
N ALA A 347 5.01 -8.38 -19.21
CA ALA A 347 4.32 -9.67 -19.28
C ALA A 347 4.95 -10.67 -20.28
N THR A 348 6.02 -10.33 -20.99
CA THR A 348 6.69 -11.24 -21.92
C THR A 348 7.67 -12.21 -21.26
N GLY A 349 7.83 -12.21 -19.92
CA GLY A 349 8.73 -13.14 -19.24
C GLY A 349 8.74 -13.03 -17.72
N GLU A 350 9.48 -13.91 -17.05
CA GLU A 350 9.60 -13.97 -15.58
C GLU A 350 10.82 -13.22 -15.06
N TRP A 351 10.70 -11.89 -14.97
CA TRP A 351 11.73 -11.01 -14.42
C TRP A 351 11.72 -11.09 -12.90
N TYR A 352 12.82 -11.57 -12.32
CA TYR A 352 12.88 -11.99 -10.93
C TYR A 352 13.11 -10.81 -9.98
N MET A 353 12.33 -10.73 -8.90
CA MET A 353 12.50 -9.82 -7.77
C MET A 353 12.51 -8.30 -8.12
N PRO A 354 11.56 -7.79 -8.94
CA PRO A 354 11.35 -6.36 -9.03
C PRO A 354 10.78 -5.82 -7.70
N VAL A 355 11.19 -4.62 -7.32
CA VAL A 355 10.73 -3.95 -6.09
C VAL A 355 10.21 -2.54 -6.43
N TYR A 356 8.96 -2.28 -6.10
CA TYR A 356 8.33 -0.96 -6.17
C TYR A 356 8.09 -0.46 -4.76
N PHE A 357 8.84 0.56 -4.33
CA PHE A 357 8.83 1.02 -2.95
C PHE A 357 8.54 2.52 -2.83
N ASN A 358 7.52 2.89 -2.06
CA ASN A 358 7.24 4.29 -1.72
C ASN A 358 7.07 5.21 -2.94
N ASN A 359 6.40 4.73 -4.00
CA ASN A 359 6.08 5.54 -5.18
C ASN A 359 4.65 6.08 -5.11
N VAL A 360 4.38 7.15 -5.86
CA VAL A 360 3.05 7.74 -6.00
C VAL A 360 2.66 7.85 -7.47
N ALA A 361 1.50 7.32 -7.81
CA ALA A 361 0.88 7.52 -9.12
C ALA A 361 -0.32 8.46 -8.97
N TYR A 362 -0.20 9.66 -9.53
CA TYR A 362 -1.22 10.68 -9.54
C TYR A 362 -2.02 10.61 -10.84
N ASP A 363 -3.34 10.71 -10.72
CA ASP A 363 -4.26 10.83 -11.85
C ASP A 363 -4.05 9.75 -12.93
N CYS A 364 -3.92 8.49 -12.50
CA CYS A 364 -3.81 7.35 -13.38
C CYS A 364 -4.98 7.31 -14.38
N LEU A 365 -4.63 7.12 -15.65
CA LEU A 365 -5.59 7.07 -16.74
C LEU A 365 -6.20 5.67 -16.88
N GLY A 366 -7.37 5.63 -17.49
CA GLY A 366 -8.06 4.41 -17.89
C GLY A 366 -8.29 4.38 -19.40
N ALA A 367 -8.17 3.20 -20.00
CA ALA A 367 -8.55 2.99 -21.40
C ALA A 367 -9.96 2.38 -21.55
N GLY A 368 -10.63 2.07 -20.42
CA GLY A 368 -12.03 1.66 -20.44
C GLY A 368 -12.95 2.83 -20.84
N PRO A 369 -14.14 2.54 -21.39
CA PRO A 369 -15.11 3.57 -21.82
C PRO A 369 -15.75 4.37 -20.67
N GLY A 370 -15.34 4.16 -19.41
CA GLY A 370 -15.77 4.95 -18.27
C GLY A 370 -16.94 4.35 -17.49
N ALA A 371 -17.48 5.11 -16.54
CA ALA A 371 -18.57 4.70 -15.65
C ALA A 371 -19.91 4.44 -16.37
N SER A 372 -20.06 4.90 -17.61
CA SER A 372 -21.24 4.71 -18.47
C SER A 372 -21.04 3.63 -19.52
N ASP A 373 -20.11 2.70 -19.31
CA ASP A 373 -19.92 1.54 -20.18
C ASP A 373 -21.23 0.75 -20.31
N ASP A 374 -21.82 0.77 -21.50
CA ASP A 374 -23.02 0.01 -21.86
C ASP A 374 -22.69 -1.43 -22.27
N GLY A 375 -21.40 -1.79 -22.28
CA GLY A 375 -20.90 -3.12 -22.57
C GLY A 375 -20.67 -3.40 -24.05
N SER A 376 -20.57 -2.38 -24.91
CA SER A 376 -20.54 -2.54 -26.37
C SER A 376 -19.15 -2.59 -27.03
N THR A 377 -18.07 -2.17 -26.36
CA THR A 377 -16.79 -1.86 -27.05
C THR A 377 -15.59 -2.73 -26.69
N GLY A 378 -15.58 -3.39 -25.54
CA GLY A 378 -14.57 -4.38 -25.11
C GLY A 378 -13.19 -3.78 -24.84
N PHE A 379 -13.09 -2.45 -24.84
CA PHE A 379 -11.82 -1.76 -24.74
C PHE A 379 -11.32 -1.64 -23.31
N GLY A 380 -10.00 -1.67 -23.15
CA GLY A 380 -9.33 -1.31 -21.91
C GLY A 380 -9.36 -2.37 -20.80
N GLU A 381 -9.81 -3.61 -21.05
CA GLU A 381 -9.74 -4.66 -20.03
C GLU A 381 -8.32 -4.84 -19.50
N ASN A 382 -7.32 -4.76 -20.38
CA ASN A 382 -5.91 -5.03 -20.08
C ASN A 382 -5.06 -3.75 -20.04
N ARG A 383 -5.63 -2.60 -19.69
CA ARG A 383 -4.97 -1.27 -19.71
C ARG A 383 -5.34 -0.45 -18.48
N GLY A 384 -4.42 0.38 -17.99
CA GLY A 384 -4.70 1.22 -16.81
C GLY A 384 -4.23 0.57 -15.50
N ASP A 385 -3.10 -0.13 -15.52
CA ASP A 385 -2.52 -0.71 -14.30
C ASP A 385 -1.48 0.26 -13.73
N ALA A 386 -1.72 0.83 -12.55
CA ALA A 386 -0.79 1.80 -11.98
C ALA A 386 0.57 1.13 -11.66
N PHE A 387 0.54 0.06 -10.87
CA PHE A 387 1.72 -0.74 -10.57
C PHE A 387 1.43 -2.22 -10.78
N ASN A 388 2.23 -2.89 -11.62
CA ASN A 388 2.03 -4.30 -11.90
C ASN A 388 3.33 -5.09 -11.98
N ILE A 389 3.30 -6.31 -11.45
CA ILE A 389 4.37 -7.30 -11.58
C ILE A 389 3.81 -8.57 -12.21
N TRP A 390 4.36 -8.94 -13.36
CA TRP A 390 3.99 -10.16 -14.08
C TRP A 390 5.09 -11.21 -13.98
N GLY A 391 4.69 -12.48 -13.88
CA GLY A 391 5.56 -13.65 -14.07
C GLY A 391 6.23 -14.17 -12.80
N SER A 392 7.14 -13.40 -12.20
CA SER A 392 7.99 -13.86 -11.09
C SER A 392 7.79 -13.07 -9.79
N THR A 393 8.20 -13.67 -8.66
CA THR A 393 8.19 -13.04 -7.34
C THR A 393 8.68 -11.60 -7.39
N GLY A 394 8.02 -10.72 -6.64
CA GLY A 394 8.32 -9.31 -6.57
C GLY A 394 7.55 -8.62 -5.46
N ARG A 395 7.85 -7.34 -5.24
CA ARG A 395 7.36 -6.58 -4.09
C ARG A 395 6.78 -5.24 -4.51
N ILE A 396 5.57 -4.95 -4.05
CA ILE A 396 4.88 -3.67 -4.19
C ILE A 396 4.60 -3.17 -2.77
N LEU A 397 5.39 -2.20 -2.31
CA LEU A 397 5.47 -1.79 -0.92
C LEU A 397 5.25 -0.28 -0.74
N TYR A 398 4.31 0.10 0.12
CA TYR A 398 4.08 1.48 0.55
C TYR A 398 3.82 2.49 -0.58
N ASN A 399 3.29 2.03 -1.70
CA ASN A 399 2.97 2.89 -2.84
C ASN A 399 1.55 3.48 -2.71
N THR A 400 1.30 4.61 -3.36
CA THR A 400 -0.03 5.23 -3.45
C THR A 400 -0.45 5.40 -4.90
N ALA A 401 -1.71 5.11 -5.22
CA ALA A 401 -2.26 5.28 -6.56
C ALA A 401 -3.62 5.99 -6.52
N PHE A 402 -3.76 7.04 -7.33
CA PHE A 402 -5.00 7.79 -7.53
C PHE A 402 -5.44 7.61 -8.99
N CYS A 403 -6.64 7.12 -9.22
CA CYS A 403 -7.23 7.15 -10.56
C CYS A 403 -7.85 8.51 -10.81
N MET A 404 -7.58 9.07 -11.99
CA MET A 404 -8.16 10.35 -12.39
C MET A 404 -9.69 10.24 -12.48
N ASP A 405 -10.38 11.28 -12.01
CA ASP A 405 -11.84 11.35 -12.07
C ASP A 405 -12.36 11.16 -13.50
N GLY A 406 -13.46 10.41 -13.61
CA GLY A 406 -14.09 10.07 -14.89
C GLY A 406 -13.37 8.99 -15.71
N GLN A 407 -12.18 8.53 -15.30
CA GLN A 407 -11.51 7.38 -15.94
C GLN A 407 -12.03 6.04 -15.42
N ASP A 408 -11.78 4.98 -16.20
CA ASP A 408 -12.01 3.58 -15.85
C ASP A 408 -10.70 2.81 -16.04
N ALA A 409 -9.87 2.83 -15.00
CA ALA A 409 -8.58 2.17 -14.95
C ALA A 409 -8.73 0.72 -14.47
N ARG A 410 -7.86 -0.20 -14.90
CA ARG A 410 -8.02 -1.63 -14.62
C ARG A 410 -7.65 -1.98 -13.17
N ILE A 411 -6.39 -1.87 -12.78
CA ILE A 411 -5.92 -2.27 -11.44
C ILE A 411 -4.95 -1.24 -10.85
N ALA A 412 -5.12 -0.85 -9.58
CA ALA A 412 -4.12 0.00 -8.94
C ALA A 412 -2.81 -0.77 -8.65
N PHE A 413 -2.90 -1.93 -8.00
CA PHE A 413 -1.76 -2.78 -7.67
C PHE A 413 -2.02 -4.23 -8.09
N HIS A 414 -1.19 -4.76 -8.98
CA HIS A 414 -1.41 -6.06 -9.62
C HIS A 414 -0.17 -6.96 -9.50
N CYS A 415 -0.36 -8.21 -9.07
CA CYS A 415 0.63 -9.27 -9.27
C CYS A 415 -0.01 -10.48 -9.93
N GLU A 416 0.60 -10.99 -11.01
CA GLU A 416 0.08 -12.13 -11.75
C GLU A 416 1.15 -13.17 -12.08
N TRP A 417 0.82 -14.45 -11.88
CA TRP A 417 1.57 -15.53 -12.50
C TRP A 417 1.07 -15.82 -13.91
N LEU A 418 1.97 -15.73 -14.88
CA LEU A 418 1.66 -15.95 -16.30
C LEU A 418 1.42 -17.43 -16.66
N GLY A 419 1.72 -18.38 -15.78
CA GLY A 419 1.70 -19.81 -16.10
C GLY A 419 3.02 -20.31 -16.65
N THR A 420 3.01 -21.47 -17.29
CA THR A 420 4.22 -22.07 -17.90
C THR A 420 4.43 -21.67 -19.36
N ASP A 421 3.42 -21.09 -20.01
CA ASP A 421 3.42 -20.86 -21.46
C ASP A 421 4.17 -19.59 -21.89
N PHE A 422 4.47 -18.70 -20.94
CA PHE A 422 5.08 -17.38 -21.19
C PHE A 422 6.53 -17.30 -20.68
N GLN A 423 7.16 -18.47 -20.54
CA GLN A 423 8.49 -18.61 -19.98
C GLN A 423 9.60 -18.16 -20.92
N THR A 424 10.35 -17.12 -20.53
CA THR A 424 11.59 -16.73 -21.24
C THR A 424 12.79 -17.54 -20.80
N ARG A 425 12.65 -18.24 -19.67
CA ARG A 425 13.64 -19.14 -19.09
C ARG A 425 12.96 -20.36 -18.47
N PRO A 426 13.67 -21.47 -18.22
CA PRO A 426 13.07 -22.66 -17.61
C PRO A 426 12.34 -22.35 -16.30
N TYR A 427 11.15 -22.93 -16.15
CA TYR A 427 10.32 -22.83 -14.96
C TYR A 427 11.12 -23.04 -13.69
N ASN A 428 11.02 -22.10 -12.76
CA ASN A 428 11.56 -22.24 -11.43
C ASN A 428 10.43 -22.18 -10.38
N PRO A 429 10.00 -23.33 -9.83
CA PRO A 429 8.93 -23.40 -8.82
C PRO A 429 9.29 -22.76 -7.47
N LYS A 430 10.51 -22.19 -7.33
CA LYS A 430 10.91 -21.41 -6.15
C LYS A 430 10.81 -19.90 -6.37
N ARG A 431 10.41 -19.46 -7.57
CA ARG A 431 10.48 -18.05 -7.99
C ARG A 431 9.29 -17.61 -8.83
N ASP A 432 8.84 -18.44 -9.76
CA ASP A 432 7.88 -18.05 -10.79
C ASP A 432 6.45 -18.28 -10.33
N GLY A 433 5.71 -17.19 -10.15
CA GLY A 433 4.36 -17.24 -9.60
C GLY A 433 4.29 -17.41 -8.07
N TYR A 434 5.40 -17.30 -7.36
CA TYR A 434 5.46 -17.51 -5.90
C TYR A 434 5.85 -16.25 -5.12
N ASP A 435 5.46 -16.20 -3.85
CA ASP A 435 6.04 -15.33 -2.82
C ASP A 435 6.00 -13.83 -3.16
N TYR A 436 4.91 -13.36 -3.77
CA TYR A 436 4.69 -11.93 -3.99
C TYR A 436 4.35 -11.21 -2.69
N GLU A 437 4.84 -9.99 -2.54
CA GLU A 437 4.50 -9.12 -1.41
C GLU A 437 3.78 -7.85 -1.91
N MET A 438 2.58 -7.60 -1.43
CA MET A 438 1.81 -6.38 -1.68
C MET A 438 1.41 -5.76 -0.33
N VAL A 439 2.24 -4.85 0.18
CA VAL A 439 2.18 -4.41 1.58
C VAL A 439 2.11 -2.90 1.73
N GLY A 440 1.20 -2.40 2.56
CA GLY A 440 1.15 -0.98 2.97
C GLY A 440 0.74 0.00 1.87
N ASN A 441 0.19 -0.47 0.76
CA ASN A 441 -0.19 0.38 -0.37
C ASN A 441 -1.56 1.05 -0.17
N LYS A 442 -1.81 2.14 -0.90
CA LYS A 442 -3.08 2.90 -0.85
C LYS A 442 -3.63 3.13 -2.24
N ALA A 443 -4.91 2.84 -2.46
CA ALA A 443 -5.58 3.02 -3.74
C ALA A 443 -6.83 3.89 -3.60
N PHE A 444 -7.04 4.80 -4.54
CA PHE A 444 -8.16 5.74 -4.57
C PHE A 444 -8.70 5.92 -5.99
N GLY A 445 -10.00 6.13 -6.10
CA GLY A 445 -10.66 6.43 -7.37
C GLY A 445 -11.02 5.19 -8.19
N ASN A 446 -11.52 5.44 -9.40
CA ASN A 446 -12.21 4.50 -10.28
C ASN A 446 -11.31 3.47 -10.98
N PHE A 447 -10.45 2.79 -10.21
CA PHE A 447 -9.89 1.52 -10.62
C PHE A 447 -10.97 0.44 -10.52
N ARG A 448 -11.07 -0.46 -11.51
CA ARG A 448 -11.92 -1.65 -11.41
C ARG A 448 -11.49 -2.47 -10.22
N ARG A 449 -10.19 -2.63 -10.01
CA ARG A 449 -9.62 -3.33 -8.86
C ARG A 449 -8.57 -2.51 -8.15
N HIS A 450 -8.58 -2.50 -6.82
CA HIS A 450 -7.53 -1.82 -6.07
C HIS A 450 -6.32 -2.73 -5.89
N PHE A 451 -6.50 -3.91 -5.30
CA PHE A 451 -5.43 -4.87 -5.02
C PHE A 451 -5.75 -6.21 -5.65
N ALA A 452 -4.91 -6.70 -6.55
CA ALA A 452 -5.16 -7.93 -7.28
C ALA A 452 -3.97 -8.90 -7.23
N PHE A 453 -4.27 -10.14 -6.82
CA PHE A 453 -3.46 -11.31 -7.12
C PHE A 453 -4.19 -12.20 -8.13
N GLU A 454 -3.49 -12.57 -9.19
CA GLU A 454 -3.96 -13.50 -10.20
C GLU A 454 -2.98 -14.68 -10.31
N ARG A 455 -3.46 -15.88 -9.99
CA ARG A 455 -2.72 -17.16 -10.03
C ARG A 455 -1.47 -17.21 -9.15
N VAL A 456 -1.41 -16.33 -8.16
CA VAL A 456 -0.28 -16.24 -7.21
C VAL A 456 -0.29 -17.40 -6.23
N ASN A 457 0.89 -17.94 -5.94
CA ASN A 457 1.13 -18.96 -4.93
C ASN A 457 1.91 -18.37 -3.75
N ARG A 458 1.53 -18.66 -2.51
CA ARG A 458 2.20 -18.19 -1.28
C ARG A 458 2.41 -16.67 -1.20
N GLY A 459 1.50 -15.91 -1.80
CA GLY A 459 1.54 -14.44 -1.78
C GLY A 459 1.06 -13.85 -0.46
N LEU A 460 1.60 -12.68 -0.11
CA LEU A 460 1.21 -11.89 1.05
C LEU A 460 0.69 -10.52 0.60
N MET A 461 -0.59 -10.26 0.87
CA MET A 461 -1.24 -8.97 0.70
C MET A 461 -1.58 -8.41 2.09
N ARG A 462 -0.89 -7.38 2.58
CA ARG A 462 -1.03 -6.97 3.99
C ARG A 462 -1.07 -5.46 4.19
N GLY A 463 -1.95 -4.97 5.07
CA GLY A 463 -1.88 -3.58 5.53
C GLY A 463 -2.21 -2.55 4.44
N ASN A 464 -2.87 -2.95 3.36
CA ASN A 464 -3.23 -2.00 2.29
C ASN A 464 -4.59 -1.34 2.57
N ILE A 465 -4.76 -0.12 2.05
CA ILE A 465 -5.96 0.71 2.25
C ILE A 465 -6.64 0.97 0.92
N SER A 466 -7.88 0.53 0.78
CA SER A 466 -8.77 0.94 -0.30
C SER A 466 -9.57 2.14 0.17
N GLY A 467 -9.25 3.32 -0.36
CA GLY A 467 -9.82 4.60 0.05
C GLY A 467 -11.13 4.97 -0.64
N GLY A 468 -11.77 4.04 -1.35
CA GLY A 468 -12.96 4.32 -2.15
C GLY A 468 -12.66 4.45 -3.66
N GLY A 469 -13.70 4.25 -4.46
CA GLY A 469 -13.71 4.30 -5.93
C GLY A 469 -13.60 2.94 -6.62
N ALA A 470 -13.32 1.84 -5.89
CA ALA A 470 -13.18 0.52 -6.51
C ALA A 470 -14.48 0.12 -7.24
N THR A 471 -14.44 0.01 -8.57
CA THR A 471 -15.68 -0.21 -9.34
C THR A 471 -16.04 -1.69 -9.44
N TRP A 472 -15.10 -2.64 -9.32
CA TRP A 472 -15.39 -4.08 -9.26
C TRP A 472 -15.13 -4.61 -7.86
N TRP A 473 -13.85 -4.77 -7.50
CA TRP A 473 -13.38 -5.32 -6.23
C TRP A 473 -12.27 -4.47 -5.61
N ALA A 474 -12.33 -4.20 -4.30
CA ALA A 474 -11.19 -3.62 -3.61
C ALA A 474 -10.06 -4.66 -3.47
N ILE A 475 -10.40 -5.90 -3.09
CA ILE A 475 -9.48 -7.05 -3.09
C ILE A 475 -9.93 -8.06 -4.14
N ALA A 476 -9.01 -8.46 -5.01
CA ALA A 476 -9.20 -9.50 -6.02
C ALA A 476 -8.19 -10.64 -5.81
N LEU A 477 -8.67 -11.83 -5.46
CA LEU A 477 -7.83 -13.03 -5.33
C LEU A 477 -8.33 -14.10 -6.31
N THR A 478 -7.67 -14.24 -7.44
CA THR A 478 -8.15 -15.06 -8.55
C THR A 478 -7.19 -16.21 -8.84
N GLY A 479 -7.55 -17.48 -8.61
CA GLY A 479 -6.65 -18.61 -8.89
C GLY A 479 -5.50 -18.76 -7.89
N CYS A 480 -5.61 -18.15 -6.71
CA CYS A 480 -4.51 -18.08 -5.75
C CYS A 480 -4.39 -19.34 -4.88
N ASN A 481 -3.16 -19.76 -4.58
CA ASN A 481 -2.88 -20.88 -3.68
C ASN A 481 -2.03 -20.44 -2.48
N ASP A 482 -2.38 -20.89 -1.27
CA ASP A 482 -1.62 -20.62 -0.04
C ASP A 482 -1.37 -19.13 0.23
N CYS A 483 -2.24 -18.25 -0.27
CA CYS A 483 -2.08 -16.80 -0.13
C CYS A 483 -2.75 -16.28 1.15
N LEU A 484 -2.22 -15.19 1.70
CA LEU A 484 -2.81 -14.46 2.81
C LEU A 484 -3.10 -13.02 2.40
N ALA A 485 -4.37 -12.61 2.49
CA ALA A 485 -4.73 -11.19 2.53
C ALA A 485 -5.13 -10.81 3.96
N SER A 486 -4.44 -9.85 4.59
CA SER A 486 -4.71 -9.48 5.97
C SER A 486 -4.53 -8.01 6.33
N ASP A 487 -5.14 -7.61 7.44
CA ASP A 487 -4.98 -6.29 8.05
C ASP A 487 -5.37 -5.15 7.08
N MET A 488 -6.47 -5.33 6.35
CA MET A 488 -6.91 -4.43 5.27
C MET A 488 -8.05 -3.52 5.75
N THR A 489 -8.04 -2.26 5.33
CA THR A 489 -9.16 -1.31 5.55
C THR A 489 -9.74 -0.90 4.20
N ILE A 490 -11.05 -1.10 4.03
CA ILE A 490 -11.72 -0.87 2.75
C ILE A 490 -12.92 0.06 2.94
N LEU A 491 -12.91 1.18 2.24
CA LEU A 491 -14.10 1.95 1.91
C LEU A 491 -14.62 1.48 0.55
N TYR A 492 -15.87 1.00 0.52
CA TYR A 492 -16.55 0.61 -0.71
C TYR A 492 -17.75 1.54 -0.96
N ASP A 493 -17.64 2.37 -1.98
CA ASP A 493 -18.54 3.49 -2.25
C ASP A 493 -19.12 3.48 -3.68
N ARG A 494 -18.96 2.36 -4.40
CA ARG A 494 -19.44 2.24 -5.79
C ARG A 494 -20.96 2.42 -5.86
N PRO A 495 -21.49 3.46 -6.53
CA PRO A 495 -22.94 3.61 -6.69
C PRO A 495 -23.48 2.60 -7.71
N ILE A 496 -24.78 2.28 -7.63
CA ILE A 496 -25.42 1.34 -8.58
C ILE A 496 -25.32 1.81 -10.04
N THR A 497 -25.25 3.12 -10.25
CA THR A 497 -25.16 3.78 -11.56
C THR A 497 -23.78 3.62 -12.22
N ASN A 498 -22.74 3.27 -11.47
CA ASN A 498 -21.41 3.06 -12.05
C ASN A 498 -21.34 1.66 -12.67
N THR A 499 -21.44 1.56 -13.99
CA THR A 499 -21.42 0.29 -14.73
C THR A 499 -20.04 -0.03 -15.30
N ALA A 500 -18.98 0.70 -14.94
CA ALA A 500 -17.63 0.57 -15.50
C ALA A 500 -17.22 -0.89 -15.71
N GLY A 501 -16.98 -1.29 -16.95
CA GLY A 501 -16.66 -2.67 -17.27
C GLY A 501 -17.85 -3.63 -17.37
N ALA A 502 -19.04 -3.16 -17.78
CA ALA A 502 -20.25 -3.98 -17.86
C ALA A 502 -20.13 -5.15 -18.84
N GLN A 503 -19.38 -4.98 -19.93
CA GLN A 503 -19.20 -6.02 -20.96
C GLN A 503 -18.69 -7.35 -20.40
N TRP A 504 -17.87 -7.29 -19.35
CA TRP A 504 -17.27 -8.47 -18.72
C TRP A 504 -18.16 -9.12 -17.67
N SER A 505 -19.39 -8.63 -17.49
CA SER A 505 -20.36 -9.11 -16.49
C SER A 505 -19.75 -9.32 -15.10
N PRO A 506 -18.99 -8.35 -14.55
CA PRO A 506 -18.28 -8.54 -13.29
C PRO A 506 -19.26 -8.68 -12.12
N GLU A 507 -18.98 -9.64 -11.23
CA GLU A 507 -19.61 -9.65 -9.92
C GLU A 507 -19.10 -8.46 -9.10
N ARG A 508 -19.97 -7.59 -8.58
CA ARG A 508 -19.56 -6.38 -7.84
C ARG A 508 -19.54 -6.66 -6.34
N ALA A 509 -18.37 -6.54 -5.71
CA ALA A 509 -18.19 -6.80 -4.27
C ALA A 509 -17.02 -5.99 -3.71
N ALA A 510 -16.94 -5.78 -2.39
CA ALA A 510 -15.71 -5.21 -1.83
C ALA A 510 -14.54 -6.21 -1.90
N ILE A 511 -14.82 -7.49 -1.67
CA ILE A 511 -13.83 -8.58 -1.75
C ILE A 511 -14.33 -9.62 -2.75
N GLY A 512 -13.53 -9.88 -3.79
CA GLY A 512 -13.72 -10.99 -4.72
C GLY A 512 -12.62 -12.01 -4.55
N PHE A 513 -13.00 -13.28 -4.39
CA PHE A 513 -12.03 -14.38 -4.38
C PHE A 513 -12.60 -15.60 -5.12
N GLY A 514 -11.83 -16.29 -5.93
CA GLY A 514 -12.35 -17.43 -6.70
C GLY A 514 -11.41 -17.93 -7.79
N HIS A 515 -11.89 -18.88 -8.59
CA HIS A 515 -11.12 -19.68 -9.56
C HIS A 515 -10.10 -20.60 -8.88
N ASN A 516 -10.15 -21.92 -9.16
CA ASN A 516 -9.11 -22.98 -8.98
C ASN A 516 -7.97 -22.77 -7.96
N GLY A 517 -8.24 -22.11 -6.83
CA GLY A 517 -7.28 -21.75 -5.81
C GLY A 517 -7.44 -22.62 -4.57
N THR A 518 -6.40 -22.79 -3.78
CA THR A 518 -6.45 -23.60 -2.56
C THR A 518 -5.88 -22.85 -1.37
N ASN A 519 -6.41 -23.11 -0.17
CA ASN A 519 -5.83 -22.68 1.11
C ASN A 519 -5.52 -21.16 1.19
N THR A 520 -6.34 -20.33 0.54
CA THR A 520 -6.22 -18.87 0.59
C THR A 520 -6.99 -18.32 1.80
N ALA A 521 -6.36 -17.41 2.54
CA ALA A 521 -6.88 -16.88 3.79
C ALA A 521 -7.14 -15.36 3.71
N LEU A 522 -8.25 -14.93 4.31
CA LEU A 522 -8.63 -13.55 4.58
C LEU A 522 -8.64 -13.33 6.09
N ARG A 523 -7.86 -12.37 6.62
CA ARG A 523 -7.76 -12.12 8.07
C ARG A 523 -7.78 -10.65 8.46
N ASN A 524 -8.49 -10.27 9.51
CA ASN A 524 -8.46 -8.91 10.06
C ASN A 524 -8.78 -7.85 8.98
N ILE A 525 -9.94 -7.97 8.33
CA ILE A 525 -10.33 -7.04 7.25
C ILE A 525 -11.60 -6.30 7.68
N GLU A 526 -11.56 -4.97 7.64
CA GLU A 526 -12.75 -4.14 7.84
C GLU A 526 -13.20 -3.52 6.51
N VAL A 527 -14.47 -3.72 6.18
CA VAL A 527 -15.13 -3.15 5.01
C VAL A 527 -16.27 -2.25 5.45
N LYS A 528 -16.21 -0.99 5.08
CA LYS A 528 -17.26 0.01 5.30
C LYS A 528 -17.88 0.43 3.99
N PHE A 529 -19.20 0.38 3.90
CA PHE A 529 -19.95 0.85 2.73
C PHE A 529 -20.39 2.31 2.90
N SER A 530 -20.37 3.10 1.82
CA SER A 530 -21.04 4.41 1.78
C SER A 530 -22.58 4.25 1.75
N ALA A 531 -23.30 5.36 2.00
CA ALA A 531 -24.76 5.41 2.06
C ALA A 531 -25.47 4.99 0.77
N ASP A 532 -24.81 5.14 -0.38
CA ASP A 532 -25.32 4.89 -1.74
C ASP A 532 -24.59 3.73 -2.44
N ALA A 533 -23.63 3.10 -1.76
CA ALA A 533 -22.87 1.99 -2.30
C ALA A 533 -23.75 0.79 -2.66
N ALA A 534 -23.47 0.20 -3.82
CA ALA A 534 -24.14 -0.98 -4.33
C ALA A 534 -23.13 -2.10 -4.62
N GLY A 535 -23.31 -3.23 -3.96
CA GLY A 535 -22.45 -4.39 -4.12
C GLY A 535 -22.45 -5.29 -2.89
N ARG A 536 -21.89 -6.48 -3.05
CA ARG A 536 -21.75 -7.49 -1.99
C ARG A 536 -20.57 -7.14 -1.09
N GLY A 537 -20.57 -7.55 0.18
CA GLY A 537 -19.39 -7.40 1.03
C GLY A 537 -18.23 -8.26 0.52
N LEU A 538 -18.46 -9.56 0.48
CA LEU A 538 -17.54 -10.56 -0.04
C LEU A 538 -18.29 -11.52 -0.97
N THR A 539 -17.65 -11.93 -2.08
CA THR A 539 -18.20 -12.89 -3.03
C THR A 539 -17.15 -13.93 -3.42
N SER A 540 -17.54 -15.21 -3.40
CA SER A 540 -16.86 -16.25 -4.16
C SER A 540 -17.43 -16.30 -5.58
N LEU A 541 -16.57 -16.25 -6.59
CA LEU A 541 -16.99 -16.27 -8.00
C LEU A 541 -17.74 -17.57 -8.34
N ILE A 542 -18.88 -17.46 -9.04
CA ILE A 542 -19.75 -18.60 -9.39
C ILE A 542 -19.20 -19.46 -10.56
N THR A 543 -18.07 -19.09 -11.16
CA THR A 543 -17.47 -19.80 -12.31
C THR A 543 -17.10 -21.25 -11.93
N ASN A 544 -17.03 -22.14 -12.93
CA ASN A 544 -17.11 -23.61 -12.81
C ASN A 544 -16.01 -24.32 -11.97
N LEU A 545 -15.15 -23.58 -11.27
CA LEU A 545 -13.95 -24.11 -10.65
C LEU A 545 -13.76 -23.50 -9.25
N PRO A 546 -14.18 -24.21 -8.19
CA PRO A 546 -14.26 -23.66 -6.85
C PRO A 546 -12.88 -23.51 -6.20
N ALA A 547 -12.73 -22.53 -5.31
CA ALA A 547 -11.58 -22.44 -4.42
C ALA A 547 -11.77 -23.39 -3.22
N TYR A 548 -10.72 -24.10 -2.80
CA TYR A 548 -10.80 -25.11 -1.72
C TYR A 548 -10.13 -24.64 -0.43
N GLY A 549 -10.77 -24.89 0.71
CA GLY A 549 -10.15 -24.72 2.03
C GLY A 549 -9.90 -23.26 2.40
N ALA A 550 -10.77 -22.35 1.97
CA ALA A 550 -10.64 -20.93 2.30
C ALA A 550 -10.82 -20.69 3.81
N VAL A 551 -9.95 -19.86 4.39
CA VAL A 551 -10.03 -19.46 5.80
C VAL A 551 -10.38 -17.98 5.87
N ILE A 552 -11.53 -17.65 6.43
CA ILE A 552 -12.03 -16.29 6.58
C ILE A 552 -12.17 -16.02 8.08
N ASP A 553 -11.28 -15.20 8.63
CA ASP A 553 -11.21 -14.95 10.05
C ASP A 553 -11.20 -13.45 10.36
N ASN A 554 -12.01 -13.00 11.32
CA ASN A 554 -12.05 -11.60 11.74
C ASN A 554 -12.27 -10.63 10.56
N VAL A 555 -13.26 -10.92 9.71
CA VAL A 555 -13.69 -10.04 8.60
C VAL A 555 -15.01 -9.37 8.96
N ARG A 556 -15.03 -8.04 8.92
CA ARG A 556 -16.20 -7.22 9.28
C ARG A 556 -16.74 -6.47 8.08
N ILE A 557 -18.02 -6.65 7.80
CA ILE A 557 -18.76 -5.96 6.74
C ILE A 557 -19.79 -5.03 7.39
N ILE A 558 -19.61 -3.72 7.24
CA ILE A 558 -20.47 -2.69 7.80
C ILE A 558 -21.20 -1.97 6.66
N LYS A 559 -22.53 -2.09 6.64
CA LYS A 559 -23.38 -1.48 5.62
C LYS A 559 -24.45 -0.57 6.25
N PRO A 560 -24.92 0.45 5.53
CA PRO A 560 -26.14 1.14 5.89
C PRO A 560 -27.34 0.19 5.88
N VAL A 561 -28.23 0.33 6.87
CA VAL A 561 -29.44 -0.51 7.00
C VAL A 561 -30.34 -0.35 5.77
N GLY A 562 -30.80 -1.47 5.20
CA GLY A 562 -31.85 -1.48 4.16
C GLY A 562 -31.37 -1.45 2.71
N GLN A 563 -30.06 -1.56 2.44
CA GLN A 563 -29.50 -1.48 1.07
C GLN A 563 -29.71 -2.72 0.15
N GLY A 564 -30.52 -3.73 0.52
CA GLY A 564 -30.81 -4.88 -0.36
C GLY A 564 -29.63 -5.85 -0.60
N ASN A 565 -28.44 -5.55 -0.07
CA ASN A 565 -27.18 -6.20 -0.42
C ASN A 565 -26.78 -7.30 0.59
N VAL A 566 -26.01 -8.30 0.15
CA VAL A 566 -25.54 -9.44 0.98
C VAL A 566 -24.17 -9.13 1.58
N GLY A 567 -23.94 -9.57 2.83
CA GLY A 567 -22.65 -9.50 3.52
C GLY A 567 -21.62 -10.42 2.86
N PHE A 568 -21.78 -11.73 3.02
CA PHE A 568 -20.89 -12.76 2.47
C PHE A 568 -21.67 -13.67 1.52
N ILE A 569 -21.13 -13.86 0.32
CA ILE A 569 -21.55 -14.89 -0.62
C ILE A 569 -20.40 -15.89 -0.75
N LEU A 570 -20.65 -17.13 -0.33
CA LEU A 570 -19.69 -18.23 -0.28
C LEU A 570 -20.17 -19.38 -1.18
N ASP A 571 -20.75 -19.02 -2.32
CA ASP A 571 -21.27 -19.94 -3.31
C ASP A 571 -20.16 -20.83 -3.87
N LYS A 572 -20.45 -22.12 -4.00
CA LYS A 572 -19.54 -23.16 -4.49
C LYS A 572 -18.16 -23.13 -3.81
N LEU A 573 -18.10 -22.81 -2.52
CA LEU A 573 -16.84 -22.75 -1.78
C LEU A 573 -16.70 -23.94 -0.81
N PRO A 574 -16.01 -25.02 -1.23
CA PRO A 574 -15.80 -26.21 -0.40
C PRO A 574 -14.79 -25.99 0.75
N ASP A 575 -15.08 -26.61 1.90
CA ASP A 575 -14.26 -26.56 3.14
C ASP A 575 -13.96 -25.13 3.63
N ALA A 576 -14.93 -24.22 3.45
CA ALA A 576 -14.80 -22.85 3.93
C ALA A 576 -14.94 -22.78 5.45
N LYS A 577 -13.95 -22.16 6.10
CA LYS A 577 -13.94 -21.93 7.56
C LYS A 577 -14.10 -20.44 7.82
N VAL A 578 -15.20 -20.07 8.44
CA VAL A 578 -15.57 -18.69 8.75
C VAL A 578 -15.60 -18.52 10.28
N SER A 579 -14.75 -17.66 10.81
CA SER A 579 -14.64 -17.40 12.26
C SER A 579 -14.55 -15.91 12.56
N ASN A 580 -15.11 -15.50 13.71
CA ASN A 580 -15.04 -14.12 14.18
C ASN A 580 -15.50 -13.07 13.15
N CYS A 581 -16.37 -13.44 12.20
CA CYS A 581 -16.79 -12.56 11.12
C CYS A 581 -18.10 -11.85 11.48
N HIS A 582 -18.19 -10.55 11.17
CA HIS A 582 -19.30 -9.70 11.61
C HIS A 582 -19.99 -9.04 10.40
N VAL A 583 -21.31 -9.15 10.29
CA VAL A 583 -22.11 -8.45 9.25
C VAL A 583 -23.12 -7.53 9.89
N VAL A 584 -23.09 -6.24 9.53
CA VAL A 584 -24.01 -5.22 10.05
C VAL A 584 -24.73 -4.51 8.90
N GLY A 585 -26.04 -4.32 9.02
CA GLY A 585 -26.89 -3.52 8.13
C GLY A 585 -27.21 -4.12 6.76
N ALA A 586 -26.59 -5.25 6.40
CA ALA A 586 -26.90 -5.98 5.17
C ALA A 586 -28.35 -6.52 5.17
N SER A 587 -28.89 -6.87 4.00
CA SER A 587 -30.17 -7.58 3.94
C SER A 587 -30.02 -9.05 4.30
N ASN A 588 -28.92 -9.69 3.93
CA ASN A 588 -28.60 -11.05 4.37
C ASN A 588 -27.15 -11.11 4.84
N GLY A 589 -26.88 -11.95 5.84
CA GLY A 589 -25.58 -12.11 6.48
C GLY A 589 -24.63 -12.94 5.63
N PHE A 590 -24.67 -14.25 5.86
CA PHE A 590 -23.90 -15.25 5.15
C PHE A 590 -24.83 -16.04 4.21
N SER A 591 -24.50 -16.10 2.93
CA SER A 591 -25.24 -16.84 1.92
C SER A 591 -24.35 -17.83 1.21
N THR A 592 -24.84 -19.05 1.00
CA THR A 592 -24.14 -20.07 0.21
C THR A 592 -25.10 -20.81 -0.71
N PHE A 593 -24.64 -21.08 -1.93
CA PHE A 593 -25.28 -21.94 -2.90
C PHE A 593 -24.27 -22.97 -3.44
N GLY A 594 -24.56 -24.26 -3.25
CA GLY A 594 -23.72 -25.36 -3.73
C GLY A 594 -22.38 -25.52 -2.99
N ALA A 595 -22.22 -24.91 -1.81
CA ALA A 595 -21.06 -25.12 -0.96
C ALA A 595 -21.03 -26.55 -0.38
N GLN A 596 -19.84 -27.10 -0.16
CA GLN A 596 -19.63 -28.38 0.52
C GLN A 596 -18.83 -28.14 1.80
N ASP A 597 -19.28 -28.69 2.93
CA ASP A 597 -18.59 -28.58 4.22
C ASP A 597 -18.27 -27.14 4.67
N ILE A 598 -19.30 -26.32 4.88
CA ILE A 598 -19.10 -24.98 5.45
C ILE A 598 -19.16 -24.99 6.99
N TRP A 599 -18.25 -24.25 7.61
CA TRP A 599 -18.20 -24.10 9.06
C TRP A 599 -18.12 -22.63 9.48
N PHE A 600 -19.19 -22.14 10.09
CA PHE A 600 -19.25 -20.88 10.82
C PHE A 600 -19.00 -21.16 12.30
N LYS A 601 -18.06 -20.47 12.92
CA LYS A 601 -17.68 -20.72 14.31
C LYS A 601 -17.27 -19.47 15.08
N ASP A 602 -16.99 -19.66 16.37
CA ASP A 602 -16.44 -18.67 17.29
C ASP A 602 -17.40 -17.45 17.39
N ASN A 603 -16.88 -16.22 17.46
CA ASN A 603 -17.70 -15.01 17.63
C ASN A 603 -18.32 -14.50 16.32
N THR A 604 -18.76 -15.37 15.41
CA THR A 604 -19.38 -14.93 14.15
C THR A 604 -20.74 -14.27 14.43
N ALA A 605 -20.93 -13.03 14.02
CA ALA A 605 -22.07 -12.21 14.41
C ALA A 605 -22.79 -11.55 13.24
N THR A 606 -24.09 -11.34 13.39
CA THR A 606 -24.91 -10.62 12.41
C THR A 606 -25.88 -9.68 13.08
N ASP A 607 -26.10 -8.54 12.45
CA ASP A 607 -27.05 -7.51 12.87
C ASP A 607 -27.70 -6.90 11.63
N LEU A 608 -28.87 -7.43 11.27
CA LEU A 608 -29.46 -7.26 9.93
C LEU A 608 -30.96 -7.56 9.96
N THR A 609 -31.69 -7.32 8.86
CA THR A 609 -33.15 -7.51 8.82
C THR A 609 -33.63 -8.75 8.05
N GLY A 610 -32.77 -9.45 7.32
CA GLY A 610 -33.12 -10.70 6.61
C GLY A 610 -32.49 -11.94 7.22
N ASN A 611 -31.96 -12.87 6.42
CA ASN A 611 -31.43 -14.13 6.94
C ASN A 611 -29.99 -13.95 7.43
N ALA A 612 -29.69 -14.37 8.66
CA ALA A 612 -28.33 -14.39 9.19
C ALA A 612 -27.46 -15.43 8.46
N TYR A 613 -27.96 -16.67 8.37
CA TYR A 613 -27.36 -17.75 7.60
C TYR A 613 -28.35 -18.31 6.58
N ASN A 614 -28.03 -18.16 5.29
CA ASN A 614 -28.78 -18.71 4.17
C ASN A 614 -27.93 -19.78 3.47
N VAL A 615 -28.18 -21.05 3.76
CA VAL A 615 -27.28 -22.15 3.37
C VAL A 615 -28.01 -23.13 2.47
N THR A 616 -27.66 -23.11 1.18
CA THR A 616 -28.20 -24.03 0.18
C THR A 616 -27.07 -24.93 -0.33
N GLY A 617 -27.23 -26.25 -0.20
CA GLY A 617 -26.25 -27.23 -0.63
C GLY A 617 -26.78 -28.27 -1.62
N GLY A 618 -26.08 -29.39 -1.71
CA GLY A 618 -26.49 -30.61 -2.39
C GLY A 618 -26.45 -31.84 -1.47
N ALA A 619 -26.70 -33.03 -2.03
CA ALA A 619 -26.83 -34.28 -1.27
C ALA A 619 -25.57 -34.76 -0.53
N THR A 620 -24.43 -34.06 -0.66
CA THR A 620 -23.16 -34.28 0.07
C THR A 620 -22.73 -33.05 0.90
N SER A 621 -23.56 -32.02 1.01
CA SER A 621 -23.20 -30.76 1.67
C SER A 621 -23.49 -30.80 3.17
N HIS A 622 -22.51 -30.38 3.98
CA HIS A 622 -22.64 -30.23 5.42
C HIS A 622 -22.51 -28.76 5.83
N ALA A 623 -23.29 -28.34 6.81
CA ALA A 623 -23.20 -27.00 7.40
C ALA A 623 -23.09 -27.07 8.92
N ARG A 624 -22.13 -26.34 9.49
CA ARG A 624 -21.93 -26.18 10.93
C ARG A 624 -21.97 -24.70 11.28
N ILE A 625 -22.80 -24.34 12.26
CA ILE A 625 -22.92 -23.00 12.82
C ILE A 625 -22.74 -23.18 14.33
N GLU A 626 -21.64 -22.68 14.88
CA GLU A 626 -21.22 -22.94 16.25
C GLU A 626 -20.83 -21.65 16.98
N GLY A 627 -21.60 -21.25 17.99
CA GLY A 627 -21.41 -20.00 18.70
C GLY A 627 -21.99 -18.79 17.96
N GLY A 628 -21.57 -17.59 18.35
CA GLY A 628 -21.93 -16.36 17.68
C GLY A 628 -23.22 -15.70 18.17
N ARG A 629 -23.53 -14.54 17.57
CA ARG A 629 -24.65 -13.67 17.98
C ARG A 629 -25.45 -13.18 16.77
N VAL A 630 -26.77 -13.30 16.84
CA VAL A 630 -27.69 -12.87 15.78
C VAL A 630 -28.67 -11.85 16.34
N GLU A 631 -28.62 -10.63 15.80
CA GLU A 631 -29.49 -9.52 16.20
C GLU A 631 -30.38 -9.07 15.05
N ARG A 632 -31.64 -8.76 15.38
CA ARG A 632 -32.63 -8.09 14.51
C ARG A 632 -33.01 -8.84 13.22
N ALA A 633 -32.47 -10.05 13.03
CA ALA A 633 -32.64 -10.82 11.81
C ALA A 633 -34.09 -11.22 11.56
N GLY A 634 -34.44 -11.38 10.29
CA GLY A 634 -35.68 -12.04 9.90
C GLY A 634 -35.63 -13.54 10.25
N ARG A 635 -34.49 -14.19 10.08
CA ARG A 635 -34.25 -15.60 10.42
C ARG A 635 -32.82 -15.83 10.87
N ILE A 636 -32.60 -16.78 11.78
CA ILE A 636 -31.24 -17.20 12.17
C ILE A 636 -30.66 -18.07 11.07
N VAL A 637 -31.30 -19.20 10.77
CA VAL A 637 -30.81 -20.15 9.77
C VAL A 637 -31.94 -20.52 8.82
N TYR A 638 -31.67 -20.38 7.52
CA TYR A 638 -32.43 -20.97 6.44
C TYR A 638 -31.56 -21.97 5.71
N ALA A 639 -31.87 -23.27 5.83
CA ALA A 639 -31.05 -24.34 5.28
C ALA A 639 -31.84 -25.27 4.37
N THR A 640 -31.32 -25.55 3.17
CA THR A 640 -31.98 -26.39 2.15
C THR A 640 -30.99 -27.39 1.53
N ASN A 641 -31.42 -28.63 1.29
CA ASN A 641 -30.66 -29.66 0.56
C ASN A 641 -29.27 -29.96 1.17
N LEU A 642 -29.23 -30.28 2.47
CA LEU A 642 -27.99 -30.63 3.18
C LEU A 642 -28.00 -32.10 3.66
N SER A 643 -26.83 -32.73 3.62
CA SER A 643 -26.54 -34.05 4.22
C SER A 643 -26.39 -33.98 5.74
N SER A 644 -25.97 -32.83 6.27
CA SER A 644 -26.18 -32.52 7.67
C SER A 644 -26.19 -31.04 7.99
N LEU A 645 -26.95 -30.68 9.03
CA LEU A 645 -26.96 -29.36 9.64
C LEU A 645 -26.64 -29.48 11.13
N SER A 646 -25.69 -28.69 11.62
CA SER A 646 -25.41 -28.52 13.04
C SER A 646 -25.51 -27.04 13.40
N VAL A 647 -26.39 -26.69 14.35
CA VAL A 647 -26.53 -25.33 14.90
C VAL A 647 -26.38 -25.40 16.41
N ARG A 648 -25.29 -24.83 16.94
CA ARG A 648 -24.95 -24.94 18.35
C ARG A 648 -24.57 -23.61 18.96
N GLY A 649 -25.00 -23.35 20.19
CA GLY A 649 -24.49 -22.22 20.99
C GLY A 649 -24.78 -20.83 20.42
N VAL A 650 -25.73 -20.68 19.49
CA VAL A 650 -26.07 -19.38 18.89
C VAL A 650 -26.93 -18.58 19.88
N GLN A 651 -26.57 -17.31 20.11
CA GLN A 651 -27.38 -16.37 20.88
C GLN A 651 -28.18 -15.47 19.93
N SER A 652 -29.49 -15.30 20.17
CA SER A 652 -30.36 -14.47 19.34
C SER A 652 -31.17 -13.43 20.12
N LYS A 653 -31.41 -12.29 19.47
CA LYS A 653 -32.26 -11.20 19.98
C LYS A 653 -32.91 -10.40 18.85
N GLY A 654 -34.16 -10.02 19.02
CA GLY A 654 -34.93 -9.20 18.07
C GLY A 654 -35.27 -9.93 16.77
N VAL A 655 -35.34 -11.27 16.78
CA VAL A 655 -35.60 -12.05 15.57
C VAL A 655 -37.10 -12.08 15.29
N THR A 656 -37.49 -11.63 14.10
CA THR A 656 -38.91 -11.35 13.79
C THR A 656 -39.63 -12.48 13.02
N GLY A 657 -38.91 -13.45 12.47
CA GLY A 657 -39.48 -14.58 11.71
C GLY A 657 -39.16 -15.96 12.29
N ASN A 658 -39.16 -16.99 11.42
CA ASN A 658 -38.76 -18.35 11.82
C ASN A 658 -37.27 -18.36 12.19
N HIS A 659 -36.92 -18.95 13.34
CA HIS A 659 -35.54 -18.84 13.82
C HIS A 659 -34.63 -19.84 13.11
N ILE A 660 -34.91 -21.14 13.21
CA ILE A 660 -34.16 -22.18 12.48
C ILE A 660 -35.14 -22.92 11.58
N GLU A 661 -34.92 -22.82 10.27
CA GLU A 661 -35.78 -23.36 9.23
C GLU A 661 -34.99 -24.33 8.33
N GLN A 662 -35.36 -25.61 8.36
CA GLN A 662 -34.77 -26.65 7.51
C GLN A 662 -35.78 -27.14 6.46
N PHE A 663 -35.36 -27.16 5.19
CA PHE A 663 -36.12 -27.65 4.04
C PHE A 663 -35.47 -28.88 3.39
N GLY A 664 -36.32 -29.85 3.01
CA GLY A 664 -35.97 -30.87 2.02
C GLY A 664 -35.12 -31.98 2.60
N THR A 665 -35.78 -32.98 3.16
CA THR A 665 -35.22 -34.09 3.93
C THR A 665 -34.31 -35.01 3.13
N SER A 666 -33.07 -35.17 3.61
CA SER A 666 -32.32 -36.44 3.58
C SER A 666 -31.22 -36.51 4.67
N GLY A 667 -30.69 -35.37 5.12
CA GLY A 667 -29.54 -35.30 6.04
C GLY A 667 -29.79 -35.34 7.55
N ALA A 668 -28.69 -35.48 8.30
CA ALA A 668 -28.66 -35.52 9.76
C ALA A 668 -28.75 -34.13 10.41
N ILE A 669 -29.37 -34.01 11.59
CA ILE A 669 -29.57 -32.73 12.29
C ILE A 669 -29.01 -32.74 13.72
N THR A 670 -28.31 -31.66 14.09
CA THR A 670 -27.96 -31.32 15.47
C THR A 670 -28.38 -29.89 15.80
N ILE A 671 -29.17 -29.68 16.86
CA ILE A 671 -29.54 -28.34 17.38
C ILE A 671 -29.38 -28.35 18.90
N ASP A 672 -28.41 -27.60 19.44
CA ASP A 672 -28.05 -27.69 20.86
C ASP A 672 -27.49 -26.39 21.46
N GLY A 673 -27.88 -26.05 22.69
CA GLY A 673 -27.32 -24.93 23.43
C GLY A 673 -27.62 -23.55 22.86
N ASN A 674 -28.58 -23.42 21.94
CA ASN A 674 -28.96 -22.12 21.37
C ASN A 674 -29.89 -21.37 22.34
N HIS A 675 -29.77 -20.05 22.42
CA HIS A 675 -30.55 -19.23 23.35
C HIS A 675 -31.21 -18.06 22.63
N ASP A 676 -32.54 -17.97 22.73
CA ASP A 676 -33.30 -16.81 22.28
C ASP A 676 -33.67 -15.93 23.47
N GLU A 677 -33.11 -14.71 23.50
CA GLU A 677 -33.31 -13.75 24.59
C GLU A 677 -34.76 -13.25 24.66
N ASP A 678 -35.50 -13.26 23.55
CA ASP A 678 -36.88 -12.77 23.49
C ASP A 678 -37.90 -13.84 23.97
N GLY A 679 -37.47 -15.10 24.09
CA GLY A 679 -38.32 -16.21 24.53
C GLY A 679 -39.43 -16.59 23.54
N ILE A 680 -39.32 -16.17 22.27
CA ILE A 680 -40.31 -16.39 21.22
C ILE A 680 -39.76 -17.25 20.07
N GLY A 681 -38.56 -17.81 20.26
CA GLY A 681 -37.85 -18.66 19.32
C GLY A 681 -38.68 -19.81 18.77
N LYS A 682 -38.54 -20.09 17.47
CA LYS A 682 -39.23 -21.20 16.79
C LYS A 682 -38.24 -22.06 16.01
N LEU A 683 -38.15 -23.34 16.37
CA LEU A 683 -37.45 -24.36 15.58
C LEU A 683 -38.46 -25.01 14.63
N VAL A 684 -38.32 -24.82 13.32
CA VAL A 684 -39.31 -25.23 12.33
C VAL A 684 -38.69 -26.16 11.28
N GLY A 685 -39.33 -27.30 11.04
CA GLY A 685 -38.93 -28.25 9.99
C GLY A 685 -39.99 -28.38 8.91
N PHE A 686 -39.61 -28.19 7.65
CA PHE A 686 -40.49 -28.34 6.49
C PHE A 686 -40.13 -29.61 5.70
N GLY A 687 -41.14 -30.44 5.39
CA GLY A 687 -40.99 -31.70 4.66
C GLY A 687 -41.42 -32.93 5.46
N SER A 688 -40.86 -34.09 5.12
CA SER A 688 -41.14 -35.35 5.81
C SER A 688 -40.63 -35.31 7.27
N PRO A 689 -41.29 -36.02 8.20
CA PRO A 689 -40.81 -36.13 9.58
C PRO A 689 -39.39 -36.73 9.66
N PHE A 690 -38.56 -36.21 10.58
CA PHE A 690 -37.22 -36.74 10.81
C PHE A 690 -37.26 -38.18 11.32
N THR A 691 -36.41 -39.03 10.75
CA THR A 691 -36.24 -40.44 11.15
C THR A 691 -35.24 -40.59 12.30
N LEU A 692 -35.20 -41.77 12.92
CA LEU A 692 -34.19 -42.13 13.93
C LEU A 692 -32.75 -41.93 13.43
N ALA A 693 -32.49 -42.20 12.15
CA ALA A 693 -31.16 -42.10 11.57
C ALA A 693 -30.74 -40.65 11.28
N GLN A 694 -31.69 -39.70 11.23
CA GLN A 694 -31.42 -38.30 10.91
C GLN A 694 -31.21 -37.46 12.18
N VAL A 695 -31.89 -37.77 13.28
CA VAL A 695 -31.72 -37.01 14.52
C VAL A 695 -30.42 -37.43 15.22
N ARG A 696 -29.45 -36.51 15.31
CA ARG A 696 -28.17 -36.75 16.03
C ARG A 696 -28.20 -36.20 17.45
N ASN A 697 -28.70 -34.98 17.63
CA ASN A 697 -28.91 -34.37 18.94
C ASN A 697 -29.91 -33.21 18.82
N ILE A 698 -30.92 -33.18 19.68
CA ILE A 698 -31.79 -32.02 19.89
C ILE A 698 -31.68 -31.71 21.37
N GLY A 699 -30.76 -30.82 21.74
CA GLY A 699 -30.40 -30.59 23.13
C GLY A 699 -31.30 -29.56 23.82
N ASN A 700 -30.74 -28.83 24.80
CA ASN A 700 -31.45 -27.75 25.47
C ASN A 700 -31.29 -26.45 24.68
N ASN A 701 -32.40 -25.81 24.31
CA ASN A 701 -32.40 -24.56 23.57
C ASN A 701 -33.35 -23.55 24.25
N PRO A 702 -32.91 -22.83 25.30
CA PRO A 702 -33.76 -21.91 26.05
C PRO A 702 -34.36 -20.81 25.16
N GLY A 703 -35.63 -20.46 25.42
CA GLY A 703 -36.36 -19.46 24.64
C GLY A 703 -36.95 -19.98 23.33
N TYR A 704 -36.78 -21.28 22.99
CA TYR A 704 -37.35 -21.88 21.77
C TYR A 704 -38.54 -22.81 22.02
N VAL A 705 -39.53 -22.71 21.14
CA VAL A 705 -40.59 -23.70 20.94
C VAL A 705 -40.19 -24.65 19.81
N TYR A 706 -40.29 -25.95 20.07
CA TYR A 706 -39.93 -27.01 19.13
C TYR A 706 -41.11 -27.36 18.22
N ASN A 707 -41.07 -26.90 16.98
CA ASN A 707 -42.01 -27.23 15.91
C ASN A 707 -41.35 -28.07 14.81
N LEU A 708 -40.42 -28.95 15.21
CA LEU A 708 -39.81 -29.96 14.35
C LEU A 708 -40.70 -31.21 14.36
N LYS A 709 -40.95 -31.78 13.17
CA LYS A 709 -41.74 -33.01 13.01
C LYS A 709 -40.83 -34.23 13.03
N PHE A 710 -41.11 -35.19 13.90
CA PHE A 710 -40.35 -36.43 14.06
C PHE A 710 -41.23 -37.66 13.79
N GLN A 711 -40.65 -38.75 13.31
CA GLN A 711 -41.35 -40.03 13.32
C GLN A 711 -41.64 -40.45 14.77
N LEU A 712 -42.79 -41.07 15.03
CA LEU A 712 -43.15 -41.54 16.38
C LEU A 712 -42.07 -42.44 17.00
N ALA A 713 -41.34 -43.19 16.18
CA ALA A 713 -40.20 -44.02 16.60
C ALA A 713 -39.06 -43.21 17.27
N CYS A 714 -38.86 -41.94 16.89
CA CYS A 714 -37.90 -41.03 17.55
C CYS A 714 -38.29 -40.73 19.00
N ILE A 715 -39.59 -40.78 19.32
CA ILE A 715 -40.14 -40.43 20.63
C ILE A 715 -40.22 -41.69 21.51
N THR A 716 -40.69 -42.81 20.94
CA THR A 716 -40.95 -44.04 21.69
C THR A 716 -39.70 -44.88 21.95
N ASN A 717 -38.66 -44.76 21.13
CA ASN A 717 -37.43 -45.51 21.33
C ASN A 717 -36.53 -44.86 22.40
N ALA A 718 -36.34 -45.53 23.54
CA ALA A 718 -35.52 -45.04 24.66
C ALA A 718 -34.05 -44.79 24.29
N THR A 719 -33.53 -45.41 23.23
CA THR A 719 -32.16 -45.18 22.73
C THR A 719 -32.05 -44.10 21.67
N SER A 720 -33.17 -43.45 21.28
CA SER A 720 -33.14 -42.36 20.31
C SER A 720 -32.31 -41.17 20.84
N ALA A 721 -31.72 -40.40 19.92
CA ALA A 721 -31.03 -39.16 20.27
C ALA A 721 -31.94 -38.15 21.00
N LEU A 722 -33.24 -38.16 20.70
CA LEU A 722 -34.22 -37.29 21.35
C LEU A 722 -34.41 -37.63 22.84
N ASN A 723 -34.29 -38.92 23.18
CA ASN A 723 -34.42 -39.42 24.54
C ASN A 723 -33.11 -39.40 25.31
N THR A 724 -31.99 -39.69 24.64
CA THR A 724 -30.68 -39.84 25.27
C THR A 724 -29.87 -38.55 25.38
N SER A 725 -30.26 -37.49 24.67
CA SER A 725 -29.55 -36.21 24.66
C SER A 725 -30.48 -35.03 24.94
N GLY A 726 -30.14 -34.24 25.98
CA GLY A 726 -30.84 -32.99 26.34
C GLY A 726 -32.35 -33.14 26.58
N LYS A 727 -32.80 -34.28 27.09
CA LYS A 727 -34.19 -34.46 27.54
C LYS A 727 -34.36 -33.83 28.91
N HIS A 728 -35.40 -33.04 29.07
CA HIS A 728 -35.76 -32.41 30.33
C HIS A 728 -37.28 -32.38 30.46
N THR A 729 -37.78 -32.16 31.67
CA THR A 729 -39.21 -31.90 31.92
C THR A 729 -39.67 -30.71 31.06
N ASP A 730 -40.87 -30.81 30.49
CA ASP A 730 -41.51 -29.78 29.65
C ASP A 730 -40.91 -29.61 28.24
N LYS A 731 -39.90 -30.42 27.88
CA LYS A 731 -39.46 -30.49 26.48
C LYS A 731 -40.63 -30.91 25.60
N THR A 732 -40.96 -30.08 24.61
CA THR A 732 -42.06 -30.33 23.68
C THR A 732 -41.49 -30.78 22.33
N VAL A 733 -42.18 -31.67 21.62
CA VAL A 733 -41.88 -32.06 20.23
C VAL A 733 -43.16 -32.37 19.47
N VAL A 734 -43.12 -32.41 18.14
CA VAL A 734 -44.26 -32.82 17.29
C VAL A 734 -43.95 -34.13 16.60
N ALA A 735 -44.89 -35.07 16.64
CA ALA A 735 -44.77 -36.36 15.95
C ALA A 735 -45.49 -36.38 14.60
N ASP A 736 -45.21 -37.40 13.80
CA ASP A 736 -45.84 -37.68 12.51
C ASP A 736 -47.30 -38.15 12.62
N ASP A 737 -47.74 -38.52 13.81
CA ASP A 737 -49.15 -38.80 14.12
C ASP A 737 -49.99 -37.51 14.31
N GLY A 738 -49.36 -36.34 14.19
CA GLY A 738 -50.00 -35.03 14.25
C GLY A 738 -50.18 -34.45 15.66
N PHE A 739 -49.64 -35.10 16.69
CA PHE A 739 -49.76 -34.64 18.07
C PHE A 739 -48.45 -34.04 18.60
N ALA A 740 -48.60 -33.13 19.57
CA ALA A 740 -47.49 -32.65 20.37
C ALA A 740 -47.25 -33.60 21.54
N TYR A 741 -46.00 -33.77 21.92
CA TYR A 741 -45.57 -34.61 23.04
C TYR A 741 -44.73 -33.78 24.00
N ILE A 742 -45.02 -33.88 25.29
CA ILE A 742 -44.27 -33.20 26.34
C ILE A 742 -43.58 -34.24 27.21
N SER A 743 -42.28 -34.08 27.42
CA SER A 743 -41.48 -34.97 28.27
C SER A 743 -41.84 -34.78 29.74
N THR A 744 -42.16 -35.86 30.45
CA THR A 744 -42.52 -35.78 31.88
C THR A 744 -41.32 -35.85 32.82
N GLY A 745 -40.09 -35.91 32.28
CA GLY A 745 -38.87 -36.00 33.08
C GLY A 745 -37.60 -36.02 32.22
N SER A 746 -36.44 -36.00 32.87
CA SER A 746 -35.14 -35.86 32.18
C SER A 746 -34.44 -37.17 31.84
N SER A 747 -34.93 -38.33 32.33
CA SER A 747 -34.31 -39.63 32.00
C SER A 747 -34.70 -40.09 30.59
N ALA A 748 -33.83 -40.86 29.95
CA ALA A 748 -34.10 -41.41 28.61
C ALA A 748 -35.39 -42.25 28.56
N THR A 749 -35.72 -42.91 29.67
CA THR A 749 -36.92 -43.74 29.83
C THR A 749 -38.15 -42.98 30.34
N ALA A 750 -38.04 -41.69 30.69
CA ALA A 750 -39.19 -40.91 31.12
C ALA A 750 -40.26 -40.89 30.01
N PRO A 751 -41.56 -41.04 30.32
CA PRO A 751 -42.59 -41.06 29.30
C PRO A 751 -42.75 -39.69 28.63
N TRP A 752 -43.27 -39.73 27.41
CA TRP A 752 -43.77 -38.53 26.72
C TRP A 752 -45.29 -38.50 26.85
N ALA A 753 -45.82 -37.46 27.48
CA ALA A 753 -47.25 -37.22 27.57
C ALA A 753 -47.75 -36.68 26.22
N LYS A 754 -48.73 -37.37 25.63
CA LYS A 754 -49.40 -36.93 24.41
C LYS A 754 -50.34 -35.77 24.73
N VAL A 755 -50.22 -34.67 24.02
CA VAL A 755 -51.03 -33.45 24.20
C VAL A 755 -51.87 -33.25 22.94
N SER A 756 -53.17 -33.00 23.12
CA SER A 756 -54.12 -32.80 22.01
C SER A 756 -53.75 -31.54 21.20
N THR A 757 -53.79 -31.69 19.87
CA THR A 757 -53.56 -30.70 18.80
C THR A 757 -53.20 -29.28 19.23
N LEU A 758 -52.00 -28.84 18.84
CA LEU A 758 -51.69 -27.42 18.65
C LEU A 758 -52.71 -26.87 17.63
N THR A 759 -53.72 -26.13 18.09
CA THR A 759 -54.41 -25.18 17.23
C THR A 759 -53.37 -24.17 16.80
N THR A 760 -52.88 -24.29 15.57
CA THR A 760 -52.01 -23.32 14.91
C THR A 760 -52.60 -21.92 15.08
N PRO A 761 -51.93 -20.98 15.79
CA PRO A 761 -52.13 -19.57 15.50
C PRO A 761 -51.45 -19.30 14.15
N ALA A 762 -52.15 -18.58 13.27
CA ALA A 762 -51.71 -18.19 11.94
C ALA A 762 -50.36 -17.47 11.95
#